data_AF-A0A954RHM0-F1
#
_entry.id   AF-A0A954RHM0-F1
#
_cell.length_a   1.000
_cell.length_b   1.000
_cell.length_c   1.000
_cell.angle_alpha   90.00
_cell.angle_beta   90.00
_cell.angle_gamma   90.00
#
_symmetry.space_group_name_H-M   'P 1'
#
loop_
_entity.id
_entity.type
_entity.pdbx_description
1 polymer ?
#
loop_
_entity_poly.entity_id
_entity_poly.type
_entity_poly.pdbx_seq_one_letter_code
_entity_poly.pdbx_strand_id
1 'polypeptide(L)'
;MTVDHQAFQPDHYINRELSWLEFNARVLEEAQDSTTPLLERLKFLSIFSSNLDEFFMVRVAGLREQSFYSEAAQDHNADGLKAISQLRLIWARTQQLVVDQYQCLTDHVLPELAEQGISILPLRNVKDTTHLDRFFHEMVYPIITPMAIDPSHPRPRYHNRSLYIGVTVRRRVGIGPKRMFGVVQVPQVLPRLVRVDPESTSYVFLEDLVTARLPELFGGYEVLTYAPFRITRDSDLDVIEQESDDMLRLIEERLKERRRADAVRLEIAQDAADEVVETIVDQEELRDGAAYSEVYRIPGPLDLTGLMGLYDLPDCEALRDKPFTPRLAPGLRRQNEDIFSAISRRDVLMHHPFDDFTPVVDFVQKAAHDPHVLAIKQTLYRTSGDSPIVKALTEAAERGKHVTALVELQARFDEAANVNWARKLEEAGVHVVYGFLDLKTHCKVSMVVRQENETVRRYVHLGTGNYNPSTARVYTDLGLFTANPDFGADVSALFNLLTGYSQGYSWRKLVVAPTDLHNRTIELINEQAELARRGKPSRIFAKLNSLVDHTVIDSLYRASQAGVPIQLLVRGICGLRPDIPGVSENIEVTSIVDRFLEHSRIYVFGPDETAKVFLASADWMPRNFFRRVEVMFPVESPPLRKQILNELIPVYLSDTVRSRRLLSDGTYERVRPIRGATPVRCQVQLLAQDAPTLSPTQLKSALGGRFVGESSPNDRRQKQKKDRANAKKKATSKEIVRKATHRVTEVDTNGQHDAKSAAPPSTSLSTGGGAKEKPRAKDKKVSREKKNTEKLPKEKKRKDKPAKSQRKQKQRKRGK
;
A
#
# COMPACT_ATOMS: atom_id res chain seq x y z
N MET A 1 21.50 -23.43 -11.92
CA MET A 1 21.23 -22.65 -13.15
C MET A 1 21.84 -21.27 -12.92
N THR A 2 22.67 -20.78 -13.83
CA THR A 2 23.19 -19.41 -13.78
C THR A 2 22.04 -18.46 -14.12
N VAL A 3 21.58 -17.67 -13.13
CA VAL A 3 20.68 -16.55 -13.40
C VAL A 3 21.46 -15.54 -14.23
N ASP A 4 20.93 -15.18 -15.40
CA ASP A 4 21.55 -14.15 -16.22
C ASP A 4 21.31 -12.79 -15.53
N HIS A 5 22.36 -12.29 -14.87
CA HIS A 5 22.35 -11.02 -14.15
C HIS A 5 22.45 -9.84 -15.13
N GLN A 6 21.54 -9.77 -16.10
CA GLN A 6 21.31 -8.54 -16.85
C GLN A 6 20.90 -7.46 -15.84
N ALA A 7 21.77 -6.46 -15.69
CA ALA A 7 21.49 -5.25 -14.94
C ALA A 7 20.60 -4.33 -15.79
N PHE A 8 19.47 -3.90 -15.24
CA PHE A 8 18.62 -2.90 -15.85
C PHE A 8 19.15 -1.49 -15.51
N GLN A 9 18.85 -0.52 -16.38
CA GLN A 9 19.35 0.84 -16.22
C GLN A 9 18.48 1.64 -15.22
N PRO A 10 19.02 2.66 -14.53
CA PRO A 10 18.25 3.40 -13.52
C PRO A 10 16.98 4.08 -14.05
N ASP A 11 16.98 4.52 -15.31
CA ASP A 11 15.82 5.08 -15.99
C ASP A 11 14.69 4.06 -16.25
N HIS A 12 14.98 2.75 -16.16
CA HIS A 12 13.95 1.70 -16.20
C HIS A 12 13.11 1.64 -14.90
N TYR A 13 13.41 2.42 -13.86
CA TYR A 13 12.62 2.46 -12.63
C TYR A 13 11.89 3.81 -12.51
N ILE A 14 10.79 3.81 -11.74
CA ILE A 14 10.08 5.02 -11.33
C ILE A 14 10.47 5.36 -9.90
N ASN A 15 10.74 6.63 -9.62
CA ASN A 15 11.03 7.07 -8.25
C ASN A 15 9.85 6.73 -7.32
N ARG A 16 10.18 6.07 -6.21
CA ARG A 16 9.24 5.61 -5.21
C ARG A 16 8.35 6.73 -4.65
N GLU A 17 8.92 7.88 -4.34
CA GLU A 17 8.25 8.97 -3.65
C GLU A 17 7.46 9.86 -4.62
N LEU A 18 7.93 10.01 -5.87
CA LEU A 18 7.11 10.59 -6.95
C LEU A 18 5.93 9.68 -7.29
N SER A 19 6.11 8.35 -7.35
CA SER A 19 4.99 7.42 -7.52
C SER A 19 4.02 7.45 -6.32
N TRP A 20 4.45 7.86 -5.12
CA TRP A 20 3.54 8.13 -4.01
C TRP A 20 2.73 9.41 -4.24
N LEU A 21 3.35 10.48 -4.74
CA LEU A 21 2.64 11.70 -5.10
C LEU A 21 1.60 11.44 -6.20
N GLU A 22 1.92 10.63 -7.21
CA GLU A 22 0.94 10.22 -8.22
C GLU A 22 -0.17 9.30 -7.66
N PHE A 23 0.07 8.57 -6.55
CA PHE A 23 -1.02 7.94 -5.80
C PHE A 23 -1.94 8.98 -5.16
N ASN A 24 -1.40 9.99 -4.48
CA ASN A 24 -2.24 11.02 -3.87
C ASN A 24 -2.92 11.91 -4.93
N ALA A 25 -2.31 12.14 -6.09
CA ALA A 25 -2.94 12.79 -7.24
C ALA A 25 -4.23 12.06 -7.67
N ARG A 26 -4.20 10.72 -7.75
CA ARG A 26 -5.39 9.89 -8.03
C ARG A 26 -6.45 9.93 -6.90
N VAL A 27 -6.08 10.29 -5.67
CA VAL A 27 -7.03 10.58 -4.58
C VAL A 27 -7.69 11.94 -4.78
N LEU A 28 -6.92 12.95 -5.23
CA LEU A 28 -7.47 14.28 -5.58
C LEU A 28 -8.39 14.21 -6.81
N GLU A 29 -8.08 13.38 -7.81
CA GLU A 29 -8.97 13.14 -8.96
C GLU A 29 -10.38 12.70 -8.53
N GLU A 30 -10.53 11.95 -7.43
CA GLU A 30 -11.84 11.51 -6.93
C GLU A 30 -12.65 12.64 -6.29
N ALA A 31 -11.99 13.72 -5.82
CA ALA A 31 -12.63 14.96 -5.42
C ALA A 31 -12.99 15.88 -6.60
N GLN A 32 -12.18 15.86 -7.66
CA GLN A 32 -12.41 16.63 -8.90
C GLN A 32 -13.50 16.00 -9.79
N ASP A 33 -13.80 14.72 -9.61
CA ASP A 33 -14.78 13.99 -10.41
C ASP A 33 -16.22 14.29 -9.98
N SER A 34 -16.97 15.00 -10.83
CA SER A 34 -18.38 15.34 -10.58
C SER A 34 -19.36 14.15 -10.58
N THR A 35 -18.89 12.92 -10.89
CA THR A 35 -19.68 11.69 -10.71
C THR A 35 -19.58 11.12 -9.29
N THR A 36 -18.64 11.62 -8.49
CA THR A 36 -18.53 11.34 -7.05
C THR A 36 -19.51 12.24 -6.28
N PRO A 37 -20.29 11.73 -5.31
CA PRO A 37 -21.22 12.56 -4.52
C PRO A 37 -20.50 13.70 -3.79
N LEU A 38 -21.20 14.81 -3.55
CA LEU A 38 -20.57 16.07 -3.13
C LEU A 38 -19.82 16.01 -1.78
N LEU A 39 -20.41 15.37 -0.76
CA LEU A 39 -19.71 15.16 0.52
C LEU A 39 -18.60 14.10 0.42
N GLU A 40 -18.70 13.17 -0.55
CA GLU A 40 -17.61 12.24 -0.84
C GLU A 40 -16.42 12.97 -1.49
N ARG A 41 -16.65 13.97 -2.34
CA ARG A 41 -15.59 14.85 -2.89
C ARG A 41 -14.91 15.66 -1.78
N LEU A 42 -15.68 16.22 -0.85
CA LEU A 42 -15.15 16.89 0.35
C LEU A 42 -14.30 15.95 1.22
N LYS A 43 -14.76 14.70 1.39
CA LYS A 43 -13.99 13.64 2.07
C LYS A 43 -12.69 13.32 1.33
N PHE A 44 -12.68 13.25 0.00
CA PHE A 44 -11.46 13.01 -0.77
C PHE A 44 -10.45 14.17 -0.67
N LEU A 45 -10.90 15.44 -0.62
CA LEU A 45 -10.01 16.58 -0.30
C LEU A 45 -9.37 16.44 1.09
N SER A 46 -10.16 16.00 2.07
CA SER A 46 -9.69 15.78 3.45
C SER A 46 -8.70 14.61 3.55
N ILE A 47 -8.96 13.50 2.82
CA ILE A 47 -8.06 12.35 2.71
C ILE A 47 -6.75 12.76 2.01
N PHE A 48 -6.82 13.56 0.93
CA PHE A 48 -5.63 14.04 0.24
C PHE A 48 -4.70 14.83 1.16
N SER A 49 -5.23 15.78 1.94
CA SER A 49 -4.43 16.55 2.91
C SER A 49 -3.87 15.65 4.02
N SER A 50 -4.67 14.73 4.57
CA SER A 50 -4.22 13.80 5.62
C SER A 50 -3.10 12.86 5.14
N ASN A 51 -3.22 12.33 3.92
CA ASN A 51 -2.17 11.55 3.27
C ASN A 51 -0.89 12.38 3.07
N LEU A 52 -1.03 13.63 2.63
CA LEU A 52 0.09 14.52 2.37
C LEU A 52 0.81 14.88 3.68
N ASP A 53 0.09 15.06 4.79
CA ASP A 53 0.69 15.19 6.12
C ASP A 53 1.58 13.98 6.45
N GLU A 54 1.06 12.74 6.35
CA GLU A 54 1.86 11.54 6.65
C GLU A 54 3.10 11.44 5.76
N PHE A 55 2.98 11.81 4.48
CA PHE A 55 4.11 11.83 3.55
C PHE A 55 5.19 12.83 3.96
N PHE A 56 4.84 14.03 4.41
CA PHE A 56 5.83 14.98 4.92
C PHE A 56 6.44 14.52 6.24
N MET A 57 5.62 14.04 7.18
CA MET A 57 6.02 13.51 8.50
C MET A 57 6.94 12.28 8.45
N VAL A 58 7.11 11.64 7.29
CA VAL A 58 7.85 10.37 7.14
C VAL A 58 8.83 10.39 5.96
N ARG A 59 8.35 10.70 4.76
CA ARG A 59 9.15 10.58 3.52
C ARG A 59 10.00 11.80 3.28
N VAL A 60 9.39 12.98 3.38
CA VAL A 60 10.13 14.24 3.23
C VAL A 60 11.11 14.42 4.40
N ALA A 61 10.70 14.07 5.63
CA ALA A 61 11.57 14.03 6.80
C ALA A 61 12.86 13.20 6.57
N GLY A 62 12.75 11.92 6.23
CA GLY A 62 13.93 11.07 5.97
C GLY A 62 14.78 11.53 4.79
N LEU A 63 14.17 12.09 3.73
CA LEU A 63 14.92 12.68 2.61
C LEU A 63 15.63 13.99 3.00
N ARG A 64 15.04 14.80 3.89
CA ARG A 64 15.64 16.02 4.47
C ARG A 64 16.84 15.65 5.35
N GLU A 65 16.70 14.63 6.17
CA GLU A 65 17.79 14.07 6.98
C GLU A 65 18.97 13.64 6.09
N GLN A 66 18.72 12.74 5.13
CA GLN A 66 19.73 12.29 4.16
C GLN A 66 20.34 13.43 3.33
N SER A 67 19.63 14.52 3.07
CA SER A 67 20.14 15.63 2.25
C SER A 67 21.02 16.61 3.00
N PHE A 68 20.84 16.77 4.31
CA PHE A 68 21.40 17.89 5.06
C PHE A 68 22.20 17.50 6.32
N TYR A 69 22.12 16.25 6.79
CA TYR A 69 22.82 15.78 7.97
C TYR A 69 23.92 14.79 7.54
N SER A 70 25.18 15.12 7.84
CA SER A 70 26.36 14.47 7.22
C SER A 70 26.61 13.02 7.64
N GLU A 71 25.93 12.54 8.68
CA GLU A 71 26.06 11.19 9.22
C GLU A 71 24.96 10.23 8.69
N ALA A 72 23.96 10.76 7.98
CA ALA A 72 22.84 9.98 7.45
C ALA A 72 23.26 9.10 6.25
N ALA A 73 22.87 7.83 6.28
CA ALA A 73 23.17 6.87 5.23
C ALA A 73 22.52 7.26 3.89
N GLN A 74 23.33 7.38 2.83
CA GLN A 74 22.86 7.65 1.47
C GLN A 74 22.30 6.35 0.84
N ASP A 75 21.00 6.12 0.99
CA ASP A 75 20.32 5.04 0.26
C ASP A 75 20.19 5.41 -1.23
N HIS A 76 20.99 4.76 -2.08
CA HIS A 76 20.85 4.85 -3.53
C HIS A 76 19.67 3.97 -3.99
N ASN A 77 18.51 4.61 -4.20
CA ASN A 77 17.36 4.00 -4.85
C ASN A 77 17.72 3.47 -6.26
N ALA A 78 16.96 2.50 -6.75
CA ALA A 78 17.20 1.86 -8.06
C ALA A 78 17.12 2.83 -9.26
N ASP A 79 16.47 3.98 -9.08
CA ASP A 79 16.37 5.06 -10.07
C ASP A 79 17.59 6.00 -10.10
N GLY A 80 18.54 5.85 -9.18
CA GLY A 80 19.76 6.66 -9.08
C GLY A 80 19.56 8.09 -8.57
N LEU A 81 18.36 8.49 -8.13
CA LEU A 81 18.11 9.88 -7.70
C LEU A 81 18.65 10.16 -6.28
N LYS A 82 19.52 11.18 -6.17
CA LYS A 82 19.99 11.70 -4.88
C LYS A 82 18.85 12.34 -4.07
N ALA A 83 18.90 12.24 -2.74
CA ALA A 83 17.84 12.75 -1.85
C ALA A 83 17.46 14.21 -2.13
N ILE A 84 18.43 15.11 -2.29
CA ILE A 84 18.16 16.52 -2.62
C ILE A 84 17.48 16.72 -3.99
N SER A 85 17.71 15.83 -4.96
CA SER A 85 17.01 15.87 -6.25
C SER A 85 15.57 15.39 -6.11
N GLN A 86 15.34 14.37 -5.28
CA GLN A 86 13.99 13.90 -4.94
C GLN A 86 13.20 15.00 -4.21
N LEU A 87 13.78 15.68 -3.22
CA LEU A 87 13.17 16.82 -2.51
C LEU A 87 12.70 17.94 -3.45
N ARG A 88 13.52 18.31 -4.46
CA ARG A 88 13.16 19.33 -5.46
C ARG A 88 11.96 18.93 -6.33
N LEU A 89 11.97 17.68 -6.80
CA LEU A 89 10.88 17.14 -7.62
C LEU A 89 9.58 16.98 -6.80
N ILE A 90 9.71 16.56 -5.53
CA ILE A 90 8.60 16.49 -4.57
C ILE A 90 8.00 17.87 -4.33
N TRP A 91 8.83 18.89 -4.05
CA TRP A 91 8.38 20.27 -3.84
C TRP A 91 7.60 20.79 -5.05
N ALA A 92 8.18 20.70 -6.26
CA ALA A 92 7.54 21.16 -7.49
C ALA A 92 6.20 20.46 -7.77
N ARG A 93 6.13 19.13 -7.64
CA ARG A 93 4.88 18.38 -7.85
C ARG A 93 3.85 18.64 -6.74
N THR A 94 4.28 18.81 -5.49
CA THR A 94 3.38 19.13 -4.37
C THR A 94 2.76 20.51 -4.55
N GLN A 95 3.52 21.52 -4.98
CA GLN A 95 2.99 22.86 -5.25
C GLN A 95 1.87 22.82 -6.30
N GLN A 96 2.06 22.09 -7.41
CA GLN A 96 1.00 21.89 -8.40
C GLN A 96 -0.24 21.21 -7.80
N LEU A 97 -0.06 20.08 -7.09
CA LEU A 97 -1.19 19.35 -6.50
C LEU A 97 -1.95 20.14 -5.43
N VAL A 98 -1.27 21.04 -4.70
CA VAL A 98 -1.91 21.96 -3.76
C VAL A 98 -2.74 23.00 -4.53
N VAL A 99 -2.22 23.60 -5.61
CA VAL A 99 -3.03 24.49 -6.46
C VAL A 99 -4.27 23.77 -7.00
N ASP A 100 -4.10 22.56 -7.55
CA ASP A 100 -5.19 21.72 -8.07
C ASP A 100 -6.22 21.37 -6.97
N GLN A 101 -5.77 21.20 -5.71
CA GLN A 101 -6.63 20.94 -4.55
C GLN A 101 -7.49 22.14 -4.18
N TYR A 102 -6.90 23.33 -4.10
CA TYR A 102 -7.65 24.53 -3.71
C TYR A 102 -8.60 24.99 -4.82
N GLN A 103 -8.22 24.89 -6.10
CA GLN A 103 -9.16 25.12 -7.22
C GLN A 103 -10.37 24.18 -7.13
N CYS A 104 -10.15 22.89 -6.87
CA CYS A 104 -11.25 21.94 -6.66
C CYS A 104 -12.16 22.33 -5.48
N LEU A 105 -11.59 22.88 -4.41
CA LEU A 105 -12.36 23.35 -3.25
C LEU A 105 -13.15 24.63 -3.56
N THR A 106 -12.49 25.67 -4.06
CA THR A 106 -13.05 27.03 -4.20
C THR A 106 -13.98 27.18 -5.39
N ASP A 107 -13.66 26.52 -6.51
CA ASP A 107 -14.32 26.77 -7.79
C ASP A 107 -15.45 25.77 -8.06
N HIS A 108 -15.50 24.68 -7.28
CA HIS A 108 -16.46 23.59 -7.43
C HIS A 108 -17.11 23.16 -6.11
N VAL A 109 -16.36 22.57 -5.17
CA VAL A 109 -16.98 21.90 -4.00
C VAL A 109 -17.70 22.88 -3.06
N LEU A 110 -17.12 24.04 -2.74
CA LEU A 110 -17.78 25.04 -1.88
C LEU A 110 -19.00 25.72 -2.55
N PRO A 111 -18.94 26.15 -3.84
CA PRO A 111 -20.12 26.62 -4.56
C PRO A 111 -21.25 25.60 -4.61
N GLU A 112 -20.96 24.34 -4.98
CA GLU A 112 -21.96 23.28 -5.04
C GLU A 112 -22.58 22.98 -3.66
N LEU A 113 -21.80 23.06 -2.57
CA LEU A 113 -22.34 22.92 -1.20
C LEU A 113 -23.28 24.08 -0.84
N ALA A 114 -22.94 25.31 -1.25
CA ALA A 114 -23.78 26.49 -1.01
C ALA A 114 -25.13 26.40 -1.75
N GLU A 115 -25.17 25.78 -2.94
CA GLU A 115 -26.43 25.46 -3.66
C GLU A 115 -27.30 24.44 -2.89
N GLN A 116 -26.67 23.54 -2.12
CA GLN A 116 -27.36 22.63 -1.19
C GLN A 116 -27.65 23.27 0.19
N GLY A 117 -27.44 24.59 0.33
CA GLY A 117 -27.67 25.35 1.56
C GLY A 117 -26.56 25.25 2.61
N ILE A 118 -25.47 24.53 2.36
CA ILE A 118 -24.33 24.38 3.29
C ILE A 118 -23.25 25.39 2.88
N SER A 119 -23.03 26.44 3.67
CA SER A 119 -22.04 27.48 3.30
C SER A 119 -20.96 27.69 4.36
N ILE A 120 -19.73 27.95 3.91
CA ILE A 120 -18.68 28.50 4.76
C ILE A 120 -18.50 29.96 4.36
N LEU A 121 -18.83 30.86 5.28
CA LEU A 121 -18.84 32.30 5.06
C LEU A 121 -17.57 32.94 5.64
N PRO A 122 -16.93 33.87 4.94
CA PRO A 122 -16.00 34.81 5.58
C PRO A 122 -16.74 35.58 6.68
N LEU A 123 -16.15 35.74 7.87
CA LEU A 123 -16.82 36.39 9.01
C LEU A 123 -17.40 37.77 8.67
N ARG A 124 -16.71 38.55 7.82
CA ARG A 124 -17.17 39.86 7.32
C ARG A 124 -18.49 39.84 6.52
N ASN A 125 -18.94 38.68 6.05
CA ASN A 125 -20.19 38.49 5.32
C ASN A 125 -21.35 38.04 6.24
N VAL A 126 -21.07 37.76 7.53
CA VAL A 126 -22.08 37.41 8.53
C VAL A 126 -22.82 38.68 8.96
N LYS A 127 -24.16 38.66 8.89
CA LYS A 127 -25.01 39.83 9.21
C LYS A 127 -25.27 40.02 10.70
N ASP A 128 -25.41 38.92 11.44
CA ASP A 128 -25.59 38.92 12.90
C ASP A 128 -24.49 38.06 13.52
N THR A 129 -23.59 38.68 14.26
CA THR A 129 -22.49 38.00 14.97
C THR A 129 -22.84 37.66 16.41
N THR A 130 -24.05 37.97 16.91
CA THR A 130 -24.41 37.85 18.34
C THR A 130 -24.16 36.46 18.92
N HIS A 131 -24.43 35.41 18.15
CA HIS A 131 -24.13 34.03 18.56
C HIS A 131 -22.63 33.73 18.55
N LEU A 132 -21.91 34.12 17.49
CA LEU A 132 -20.46 33.95 17.36
C LEU A 132 -19.68 34.72 18.44
N ASP A 133 -20.13 35.93 18.76
CA ASP A 133 -19.52 36.78 19.79
C ASP A 133 -19.75 36.20 21.19
N ARG A 134 -20.95 35.67 21.47
CA ARG A 134 -21.21 34.93 22.71
C ARG A 134 -20.35 33.68 22.81
N PHE A 135 -20.32 32.86 21.75
CA PHE A 135 -19.48 31.67 21.68
C PHE A 135 -18.00 32.02 21.89
N PHE A 136 -17.51 33.11 21.29
CA PHE A 136 -16.15 33.59 21.52
C PHE A 136 -15.89 33.90 23.00
N HIS A 137 -16.70 34.74 23.63
CA HIS A 137 -16.46 35.18 25.01
C HIS A 137 -16.68 34.07 26.06
N GLU A 138 -17.67 33.19 25.86
CA GLU A 138 -18.02 32.15 26.82
C GLU A 138 -17.20 30.86 26.65
N MET A 139 -16.82 30.50 25.41
CA MET A 139 -16.18 29.21 25.10
C MET A 139 -14.74 29.33 24.57
N VAL A 140 -14.44 30.32 23.71
CA VAL A 140 -13.13 30.41 23.05
C VAL A 140 -12.11 31.18 23.91
N TYR A 141 -12.46 32.40 24.31
CA TYR A 141 -11.61 33.33 25.07
C TYR A 141 -11.05 32.74 26.36
N PRO A 142 -11.79 31.95 27.17
CA PRO A 142 -11.25 31.33 28.38
C PRO A 142 -10.24 30.20 28.13
N ILE A 143 -10.18 29.65 26.91
CA ILE A 143 -9.32 28.51 26.53
C ILE A 143 -8.05 28.99 25.82
N ILE A 144 -8.13 30.06 25.03
CA ILE A 144 -6.97 30.60 24.29
C ILE A 144 -6.07 31.45 25.19
N THR A 145 -4.77 31.41 24.94
CA THR A 145 -3.78 32.25 25.62
C THR A 145 -2.87 32.87 24.56
N PRO A 146 -2.83 34.21 24.42
CA PRO A 146 -1.86 34.87 23.54
C PRO A 146 -0.46 34.77 24.16
N MET A 147 0.50 34.30 23.37
CA MET A 147 1.89 34.12 23.80
C MET A 147 2.77 35.16 23.11
N ALA A 148 3.37 36.07 23.88
CA ALA A 148 4.42 36.95 23.38
C ALA A 148 5.73 36.17 23.19
N ILE A 149 6.50 36.52 22.16
CA ILE A 149 7.84 35.96 21.91
C ILE A 149 8.85 37.12 22.01
N ASP A 150 9.61 37.13 23.10
CA ASP A 150 10.63 38.14 23.43
C ASP A 150 11.75 37.54 24.29
N PRO A 151 12.86 38.25 24.60
CA PRO A 151 13.98 37.68 25.36
C PRO A 151 13.64 37.17 26.77
N SER A 152 12.51 37.59 27.36
CA SER A 152 11.98 37.12 28.65
C SER A 152 10.92 36.02 28.48
N HIS A 153 10.29 35.95 27.31
CA HIS A 153 9.28 34.96 26.93
C HIS A 153 9.78 34.14 25.73
N PRO A 154 10.61 33.09 25.97
CA PRO A 154 11.19 32.30 24.89
C PRO A 154 10.09 31.60 24.06
N ARG A 155 10.37 31.42 22.77
CA ARG A 155 9.41 30.88 21.79
C ARG A 155 8.73 29.58 22.29
N PRO A 156 7.39 29.46 22.19
CA PRO A 156 6.73 28.19 22.41
C PRO A 156 7.10 27.20 21.30
N ARG A 157 7.13 25.90 21.61
CA ARG A 157 7.21 24.87 20.58
C ARG A 157 5.84 24.69 19.95
N TYR A 158 5.70 24.99 18.66
CA TYR A 158 4.46 24.75 17.94
C TYR A 158 4.13 23.25 17.88
N HIS A 159 2.91 22.88 18.28
CA HIS A 159 2.43 21.51 18.24
C HIS A 159 2.28 21.01 16.78
N ASN A 160 2.66 19.76 16.53
CA ASN A 160 2.60 19.17 15.19
C ASN A 160 1.17 19.13 14.64
N ARG A 161 0.97 19.66 13.43
CA ARG A 161 -0.31 19.80 12.72
C ARG A 161 -1.36 20.68 13.40
N SER A 162 -1.03 21.35 14.52
CA SER A 162 -1.92 22.33 15.12
C SER A 162 -1.89 23.64 14.34
N LEU A 163 -3.05 24.30 14.30
CA LEU A 163 -3.23 25.60 13.68
C LEU A 163 -2.90 26.72 14.68
N TYR A 164 -2.13 27.70 14.24
CA TYR A 164 -1.71 28.87 14.99
C TYR A 164 -2.01 30.13 14.19
N ILE A 165 -2.09 31.27 14.87
CA ILE A 165 -2.12 32.60 14.25
C ILE A 165 -0.88 33.34 14.76
N GLY A 166 0.04 33.67 13.85
CA GLY A 166 1.20 34.51 14.13
C GLY A 166 0.82 35.97 13.95
N VAL A 167 1.26 36.84 14.85
CA VAL A 167 0.80 38.23 14.94
C VAL A 167 1.98 39.15 15.27
N THR A 168 2.24 40.14 14.42
CA THR A 168 3.17 41.23 14.74
C THR A 168 2.39 42.38 15.34
N VAL A 169 2.76 42.81 16.55
CA VAL A 169 2.06 43.85 17.29
C VAL A 169 2.99 44.99 17.74
N ARG A 170 2.45 46.20 17.86
CA ARG A 170 3.14 47.42 18.31
C ARG A 170 2.48 47.98 19.56
N ARG A 171 3.26 48.20 20.63
CA ARG A 171 2.75 48.73 21.89
C ARG A 171 2.27 50.17 21.70
N ARG A 172 1.01 50.45 22.05
CA ARG A 172 0.45 51.82 22.12
C ARG A 172 0.47 52.35 23.57
N VAL A 173 0.10 51.52 24.53
CA VAL A 173 0.05 51.84 25.97
C VAL A 173 0.47 50.62 26.82
N GLY A 174 0.46 50.72 28.15
CA GLY A 174 0.79 49.58 29.03
C GLY A 174 2.30 49.36 29.19
N ILE A 175 2.72 48.09 29.33
CA ILE A 175 4.11 47.64 29.60
C ILE A 175 4.54 46.63 28.53
N GLY A 176 5.86 46.45 28.35
CA GLY A 176 6.45 45.46 27.44
C GLY A 176 7.18 46.07 26.22
N PRO A 177 7.67 45.23 25.30
CA PRO A 177 8.46 45.67 24.14
C PRO A 177 7.68 46.60 23.20
N LYS A 178 8.38 47.50 22.49
CA LYS A 178 7.74 48.48 21.59
C LYS A 178 7.09 47.82 20.36
N ARG A 179 7.71 46.76 19.85
CA ARG A 179 7.22 45.86 18.80
C ARG A 179 7.55 44.44 19.25
N MET A 180 6.64 43.50 19.05
CA MET A 180 6.89 42.08 19.32
C MET A 180 6.13 41.21 18.33
N PHE A 181 6.62 39.99 18.17
CA PHE A 181 5.88 38.90 17.55
C PHE A 181 5.17 38.12 18.66
N GLY A 182 3.94 37.71 18.42
CA GLY A 182 3.14 36.89 19.32
C GLY A 182 2.37 35.84 18.54
N VAL A 183 1.91 34.81 19.24
CA VAL A 183 1.18 33.68 18.65
C VAL A 183 -0.04 33.32 19.47
N VAL A 184 -1.10 32.89 18.80
CA VAL A 184 -2.32 32.34 19.41
C VAL A 184 -2.54 30.94 18.85
N GLN A 185 -2.70 29.94 19.69
CA GLN A 185 -3.07 28.59 19.25
C GLN A 185 -4.59 28.50 19.04
N VAL A 186 -5.02 27.95 17.91
CA VAL A 186 -6.43 27.64 17.67
C VAL A 186 -6.79 26.34 18.42
N PRO A 187 -7.78 26.34 19.33
CA PRO A 187 -7.98 25.23 20.25
C PRO A 187 -8.69 24.05 19.59
N GLN A 188 -7.99 22.93 19.45
CA GLN A 188 -8.51 21.68 18.84
C GLN A 188 -9.64 21.00 19.63
N VAL A 189 -9.89 21.42 20.88
CA VAL A 189 -11.00 20.90 21.72
C VAL A 189 -12.35 21.49 21.35
N LEU A 190 -12.38 22.56 20.54
CA LEU A 190 -13.60 23.20 20.04
C LEU A 190 -13.85 22.81 18.57
N PRO A 191 -15.10 22.83 18.10
CA PRO A 191 -15.40 22.64 16.68
C PRO A 191 -14.73 23.74 15.84
N ARG A 192 -13.94 23.34 14.85
CA ARG A 192 -13.24 24.29 13.97
C ARG A 192 -14.18 25.00 12.99
N LEU A 193 -15.29 24.37 12.64
CA LEU A 193 -16.39 24.98 11.89
C LEU A 193 -17.48 25.38 12.89
N VAL A 194 -17.60 26.69 13.12
CA VAL A 194 -18.56 27.27 14.07
C VAL A 194 -19.80 27.70 13.31
N ARG A 195 -21.00 27.26 13.71
CA ARG A 195 -22.26 27.69 13.08
C ARG A 195 -22.48 29.19 13.33
N VAL A 196 -22.98 29.90 12.33
CA VAL A 196 -23.33 31.33 12.44
C VAL A 196 -24.40 31.56 13.51
N ASP A 197 -25.39 30.68 13.56
CA ASP A 197 -26.43 30.60 14.59
C ASP A 197 -26.87 29.13 14.77
N PRO A 198 -27.62 28.79 15.85
CA PRO A 198 -27.98 27.40 16.17
C PRO A 198 -28.84 26.66 15.15
N GLU A 199 -29.55 27.36 14.26
CA GLU A 199 -30.45 26.75 13.27
C GLU A 199 -29.84 26.76 11.86
N SER A 200 -28.91 27.68 11.60
CA SER A 200 -28.27 27.86 10.29
C SER A 200 -27.31 26.74 9.88
N THR A 201 -27.30 26.44 8.59
CA THR A 201 -26.35 25.59 7.86
C THR A 201 -25.16 26.39 7.31
N SER A 202 -24.97 27.62 7.80
CA SER A 202 -23.82 28.47 7.48
C SER A 202 -22.79 28.45 8.62
N TYR A 203 -21.52 28.37 8.25
CA TYR A 203 -20.39 28.21 9.17
C TYR A 203 -19.36 29.31 8.97
N VAL A 204 -18.58 29.60 10.00
CA VAL A 204 -17.31 30.35 9.92
C VAL A 204 -16.18 29.47 10.46
N PHE A 205 -14.94 29.73 10.03
CA PHE A 205 -13.78 29.09 10.65
C PHE A 205 -13.49 29.68 12.03
N LEU A 206 -13.10 28.83 12.98
CA LEU A 206 -12.72 29.25 14.33
C LEU A 206 -11.50 30.19 14.31
N GLU A 207 -10.55 29.95 13.41
CA GLU A 207 -9.41 30.84 13.19
C GLU A 207 -9.80 32.24 12.71
N ASP A 208 -10.86 32.40 11.90
CA ASP A 208 -11.37 33.72 11.49
C ASP A 208 -11.97 34.47 12.67
N LEU A 209 -12.71 33.76 13.54
CA LEU A 209 -13.30 34.32 14.75
C LEU A 209 -12.23 34.77 15.75
N VAL A 210 -11.18 33.96 15.97
CA VAL A 210 -10.03 34.35 16.80
C VAL A 210 -9.26 35.52 16.18
N THR A 211 -9.08 35.52 14.86
CA THR A 211 -8.38 36.57 14.10
C THR A 211 -9.07 37.94 14.25
N ALA A 212 -10.40 37.98 14.16
CA ALA A 212 -11.17 39.23 14.35
C ALA A 212 -11.05 39.79 15.78
N ARG A 213 -10.69 38.95 16.76
CA ARG A 213 -10.59 39.29 18.19
C ARG A 213 -9.15 39.48 18.68
N LEU A 214 -8.15 39.44 17.79
CA LEU A 214 -6.75 39.73 18.14
C LEU A 214 -6.53 41.07 18.88
N PRO A 215 -7.24 42.18 18.59
CA PRO A 215 -7.09 43.43 19.35
C PRO A 215 -7.52 43.32 20.83
N GLU A 216 -8.44 42.41 21.14
CA GLU A 216 -8.91 42.14 22.51
C GLU A 216 -7.88 41.28 23.25
N LEU A 217 -7.30 40.29 22.56
CA LEU A 217 -6.25 39.40 23.09
C LEU A 217 -4.92 40.11 23.35
N PHE A 218 -4.52 41.04 22.48
CA PHE A 218 -3.28 41.82 22.60
C PHE A 218 -3.53 43.24 23.15
N GLY A 219 -4.31 43.31 24.24
CA GLY A 219 -4.68 44.58 24.88
C GLY A 219 -3.50 45.52 25.16
N GLY A 220 -3.65 46.79 24.80
CA GLY A 220 -2.60 47.82 24.89
C GLY A 220 -1.63 47.87 23.69
N TYR A 221 -1.70 46.89 22.80
CA TYR A 221 -0.99 46.85 21.53
C TYR A 221 -1.91 47.11 20.34
N GLU A 222 -1.30 47.38 19.20
CA GLU A 222 -1.88 47.52 17.88
C GLU A 222 -1.43 46.33 17.04
N VAL A 223 -2.37 45.59 16.45
CA VAL A 223 -2.06 44.55 15.46
C VAL A 223 -1.59 45.23 14.18
N LEU A 224 -0.35 44.92 13.75
CA LEU A 224 0.22 45.43 12.49
C LEU A 224 -0.05 44.47 11.33
N THR A 225 0.15 43.18 11.56
CA THR A 225 -0.09 42.10 10.61
C THR A 225 -0.30 40.79 11.36
N TYR A 226 -0.97 39.83 10.72
CA TYR A 226 -1.12 38.47 11.21
C TYR A 226 -1.16 37.48 10.05
N ALA A 227 -0.94 36.20 10.33
CA ALA A 227 -1.21 35.11 9.40
C ALA A 227 -1.55 33.82 10.17
N PRO A 228 -2.59 33.07 9.77
CA PRO A 228 -2.74 31.69 10.22
C PRO A 228 -1.65 30.82 9.57
N PHE A 229 -1.09 29.90 10.36
CA PHE A 229 -0.05 28.97 9.95
C PHE A 229 -0.12 27.63 10.69
N ARG A 230 0.47 26.60 10.10
CA ARG A 230 0.52 25.23 10.61
C ARG A 230 1.88 24.62 10.30
N ILE A 231 2.44 23.90 11.27
CA ILE A 231 3.73 23.22 11.11
C ILE A 231 3.52 21.70 11.12
N THR A 232 4.05 21.05 10.09
CA THR A 232 4.26 19.59 10.10
C THR A 232 5.66 19.29 10.62
N ARG A 233 5.75 18.39 11.58
CA ARG A 233 7.00 17.89 12.17
C ARG A 233 7.25 16.44 11.81
N ASP A 234 8.51 16.06 11.78
CA ASP A 234 8.92 14.66 11.65
C ASP A 234 8.24 13.77 12.72
N SER A 235 8.10 12.49 12.40
CA SER A 235 7.41 11.49 13.19
C SER A 235 8.17 10.18 13.34
N ASP A 236 9.37 10.06 12.75
CA ASP A 236 10.05 8.78 12.78
C ASP A 236 10.56 8.41 14.18
N LEU A 237 10.66 7.10 14.36
CA LEU A 237 11.21 6.45 15.52
C LEU A 237 12.33 5.57 14.98
N ASP A 238 13.57 5.93 15.24
CA ASP A 238 14.72 5.10 14.87
C ASP A 238 14.53 3.66 15.33
N VAL A 239 15.18 2.72 14.64
CA VAL A 239 15.15 1.32 15.06
C VAL A 239 15.69 1.20 16.50
N ILE A 240 15.12 0.28 17.28
CA ILE A 240 15.54 0.07 18.67
C ILE A 240 16.82 -0.79 18.64
N GLU A 241 17.98 -0.15 18.59
CA GLU A 241 19.29 -0.83 18.70
C GLU A 241 19.74 -1.02 20.17
N GLN A 242 18.80 -1.18 21.10
CA GLN A 242 19.12 -1.44 22.52
C GLN A 242 18.35 -2.64 23.07
N GLU A 243 19.10 -3.66 23.50
CA GLU A 243 18.62 -4.75 24.34
C GLU A 243 18.16 -4.17 25.69
N SER A 244 16.86 -4.22 25.94
CA SER A 244 16.21 -3.72 27.16
C SER A 244 15.13 -4.69 27.61
N ASP A 245 15.12 -5.03 28.91
CA ASP A 245 14.19 -5.99 29.52
C ASP A 245 12.73 -5.47 29.64
N ASP A 246 12.45 -4.20 29.31
CA ASP A 246 11.10 -3.61 29.39
C ASP A 246 10.75 -2.77 28.14
N MET A 247 10.28 -3.48 27.10
CA MET A 247 9.88 -2.89 25.81
C MET A 247 8.72 -1.88 25.94
N LEU A 248 7.79 -2.09 26.89
CA LEU A 248 6.66 -1.20 27.12
C LEU A 248 7.15 0.18 27.61
N ARG A 249 8.06 0.21 28.60
CA ARG A 249 8.64 1.46 29.11
C ARG A 249 9.41 2.24 28.05
N LEU A 250 10.21 1.56 27.22
CA LEU A 250 10.98 2.21 26.16
C LEU A 250 10.07 2.94 25.14
N ILE A 251 8.92 2.33 24.81
CA ILE A 251 7.92 2.96 23.94
C ILE A 251 7.21 4.12 24.65
N GLU A 252 6.89 4.00 25.95
CA GLU A 252 6.32 5.10 26.74
C GLU A 252 7.29 6.28 26.93
N GLU A 253 8.59 6.05 26.99
CA GLU A 253 9.62 7.10 27.03
C GLU A 253 9.77 7.77 25.67
N ARG A 254 9.86 7.01 24.57
CA ARG A 254 9.90 7.57 23.21
C ARG A 254 8.63 8.31 22.81
N LEU A 255 7.45 7.94 23.32
CA LEU A 255 6.22 8.73 23.14
C LEU A 255 6.33 10.15 23.77
N LYS A 256 7.21 10.34 24.76
CA LYS A 256 7.54 11.68 25.30
C LYS A 256 8.59 12.38 24.45
N GLU A 257 9.59 11.65 23.94
CA GLU A 257 10.62 12.19 23.03
C GLU A 257 10.06 12.60 21.66
N ARG A 258 9.00 11.94 21.17
CA ARG A 258 8.26 12.31 19.94
C ARG A 258 7.75 13.76 19.95
N ARG A 259 7.68 14.41 21.12
CA ARG A 259 7.40 15.85 21.26
C ARG A 259 8.60 16.75 20.87
N ARG A 260 9.74 16.19 20.47
CA ARG A 260 11.00 16.90 20.16
C ARG A 260 11.43 16.87 18.68
N ALA A 261 10.64 16.28 17.78
CA ALA A 261 10.98 16.16 16.35
C ALA A 261 11.00 17.50 15.56
N ASP A 262 11.89 17.61 14.58
CA ASP A 262 12.13 18.82 13.77
C ASP A 262 10.93 19.22 12.89
N ALA A 263 10.86 20.51 12.51
CA ALA A 263 9.90 20.97 11.52
C ALA A 263 10.35 20.57 10.10
N VAL A 264 9.39 20.14 9.27
CA VAL A 264 9.64 19.66 7.89
C VAL A 264 8.72 20.31 6.85
N ARG A 265 7.65 21.01 7.28
CA ARG A 265 6.78 21.82 6.42
C ARG A 265 6.14 22.95 7.23
N LEU A 266 6.15 24.16 6.68
CA LEU A 266 5.30 25.27 7.09
C LEU A 266 4.21 25.48 6.04
N GLU A 267 2.95 25.35 6.46
CA GLU A 267 1.79 25.82 5.69
C GLU A 267 1.37 27.17 6.26
N ILE A 268 1.22 28.19 5.42
CA ILE A 268 0.90 29.55 5.85
C ILE A 268 -0.03 30.22 4.83
N ALA A 269 -0.90 31.13 5.27
CA ALA A 269 -1.80 31.84 4.35
C ALA A 269 -1.03 32.53 3.21
N GLN A 270 -1.60 32.53 2.00
CA GLN A 270 -0.92 33.06 0.81
C GLN A 270 -0.55 34.54 0.95
N ASP A 271 -1.43 35.33 1.56
CA ASP A 271 -1.32 36.78 1.81
C ASP A 271 -0.53 37.14 3.08
N ALA A 272 0.08 36.15 3.75
CA ALA A 272 0.94 36.39 4.90
C ALA A 272 2.10 37.33 4.57
N ALA A 273 2.27 38.36 5.40
CA ALA A 273 3.38 39.30 5.27
C ALA A 273 4.73 38.61 5.51
N ASP A 274 5.74 38.96 4.70
CA ASP A 274 7.05 38.29 4.70
C ASP A 274 7.72 38.31 6.08
N GLU A 275 7.59 39.41 6.85
CA GLU A 275 8.07 39.49 8.24
C GLU A 275 7.58 38.32 9.13
N VAL A 276 6.32 37.89 8.97
CA VAL A 276 5.75 36.77 9.73
C VAL A 276 6.31 35.44 9.23
N VAL A 277 6.49 35.30 7.92
CA VAL A 277 7.06 34.09 7.29
C VAL A 277 8.52 33.92 7.72
N GLU A 278 9.36 34.94 7.53
CA GLU A 278 10.77 35.00 7.94
C GLU A 278 10.91 34.67 9.44
N THR A 279 10.10 35.31 10.29
CA THR A 279 10.12 35.06 11.74
C THR A 279 9.84 33.60 12.10
N ILE A 280 8.92 32.92 11.42
CA ILE A 280 8.60 31.51 11.68
C ILE A 280 9.66 30.58 11.08
N VAL A 281 10.18 30.90 9.88
CA VAL A 281 11.24 30.14 9.19
C VAL A 281 12.52 30.13 10.01
N ASP A 282 12.97 31.30 10.48
CA ASP A 282 14.16 31.44 11.33
C ASP A 282 13.98 30.74 12.68
N GLN A 283 12.79 30.80 13.28
CA GLN A 283 12.50 30.09 14.53
C GLN A 283 12.54 28.57 14.34
N GLU A 284 11.96 28.03 13.28
CA GLU A 284 11.80 26.58 13.07
C GLU A 284 12.92 25.95 12.23
N GLU A 285 13.96 26.73 11.90
CA GLU A 285 15.16 26.29 11.16
C GLU A 285 14.81 25.64 9.80
N LEU A 286 13.75 26.18 9.18
CA LEU A 286 13.21 25.76 7.90
C LEU A 286 14.02 26.34 6.73
N ARG A 287 13.86 25.74 5.55
CA ARG A 287 14.56 26.16 4.33
C ARG A 287 13.59 26.85 3.39
N ASP A 288 13.83 28.11 3.07
CA ASP A 288 13.07 28.82 2.04
C ASP A 288 14.01 29.33 0.94
N GLY A 289 14.07 28.60 -0.18
CA GLY A 289 15.00 28.89 -1.27
C GLY A 289 14.38 28.64 -2.65
N ALA A 290 14.82 29.42 -3.64
CA ALA A 290 14.25 29.42 -5.00
C ALA A 290 14.28 28.06 -5.73
N ALA A 291 15.15 27.12 -5.31
CA ALA A 291 15.24 25.78 -5.88
C ALA A 291 14.55 24.69 -5.04
N TYR A 292 14.21 24.96 -3.79
CA TYR A 292 13.55 24.06 -2.83
C TYR A 292 13.12 24.88 -1.61
N SER A 293 11.83 24.79 -1.25
CA SER A 293 11.30 25.42 -0.05
C SER A 293 10.46 24.44 0.78
N GLU A 294 10.59 24.56 2.09
CA GLU A 294 9.78 23.90 3.13
C GLU A 294 8.55 24.76 3.49
N VAL A 295 8.43 25.95 2.90
CA VAL A 295 7.31 26.89 3.05
C VAL A 295 6.31 26.73 1.90
N TYR A 296 5.04 26.56 2.27
CA TYR A 296 3.92 26.38 1.37
C TYR A 296 2.90 27.49 1.66
N ARG A 297 2.80 28.45 0.73
CA ARG A 297 1.79 29.52 0.75
C ARG A 297 0.47 28.98 0.20
N ILE A 298 -0.56 29.01 1.02
CA ILE A 298 -1.83 28.30 0.77
C ILE A 298 -2.94 29.27 0.35
N PRO A 299 -3.57 29.08 -0.81
CA PRO A 299 -4.60 29.98 -1.37
C PRO A 299 -5.99 29.68 -0.79
N GLY A 300 -6.12 29.56 0.53
CA GLY A 300 -7.38 29.20 1.19
C GLY A 300 -7.21 28.79 2.66
N PRO A 301 -8.26 28.19 3.28
CA PRO A 301 -8.19 27.73 4.66
C PRO A 301 -7.15 26.61 4.80
N LEU A 302 -6.25 26.70 5.79
CA LEU A 302 -5.24 25.67 6.04
C LEU A 302 -5.90 24.34 6.47
N ASP A 303 -5.17 23.22 6.41
CA ASP A 303 -5.62 21.93 6.98
C ASP A 303 -7.04 21.51 6.56
N LEU A 304 -7.22 21.06 5.30
CA LEU A 304 -8.56 20.66 4.84
C LEU A 304 -9.16 19.45 5.59
N THR A 305 -8.40 18.79 6.47
CA THR A 305 -8.93 17.69 7.30
C THR A 305 -10.07 18.14 8.23
N GLY A 306 -10.08 19.42 8.64
CA GLY A 306 -11.17 20.01 9.43
C GLY A 306 -12.52 20.06 8.71
N LEU A 307 -12.55 19.97 7.37
CA LEU A 307 -13.79 19.97 6.59
C LEU A 307 -14.61 18.68 6.76
N MET A 308 -14.02 17.62 7.31
CA MET A 308 -14.76 16.41 7.71
C MET A 308 -15.89 16.71 8.71
N GLY A 309 -15.85 17.84 9.44
CA GLY A 309 -16.96 18.28 10.29
C GLY A 309 -18.29 18.52 9.54
N LEU A 310 -18.26 18.72 8.22
CA LEU A 310 -19.47 18.81 7.37
C LEU A 310 -19.94 17.45 6.85
N TYR A 311 -19.10 16.41 6.92
CA TYR A 311 -19.40 15.13 6.27
C TYR A 311 -20.61 14.42 6.89
N ASP A 312 -20.81 14.53 8.20
CA ASP A 312 -21.85 13.81 8.97
C ASP A 312 -23.08 14.69 9.34
N LEU A 313 -23.32 15.80 8.64
CA LEU A 313 -24.51 16.65 8.85
C LEU A 313 -25.85 15.91 8.63
N PRO A 314 -26.91 16.22 9.41
CA PRO A 314 -28.23 15.63 9.18
C PRO A 314 -28.81 16.06 7.83
N ASP A 315 -29.78 15.28 7.32
CA ASP A 315 -30.55 15.54 6.09
C ASP A 315 -29.72 15.66 4.79
N CYS A 316 -28.46 15.22 4.84
CA CYS A 316 -27.49 15.30 3.74
C CYS A 316 -27.22 13.93 3.06
N GLU A 317 -28.07 12.92 3.25
CA GLU A 317 -27.88 11.55 2.75
C GLU A 317 -27.75 11.48 1.23
N ALA A 318 -28.43 12.38 0.51
CA ALA A 318 -28.37 12.48 -0.95
C ALA A 318 -26.99 12.92 -1.48
N LEU A 319 -26.15 13.54 -0.63
CA LEU A 319 -24.82 14.05 -0.98
C LEU A 319 -23.69 13.04 -0.68
N ARG A 320 -24.02 11.86 -0.15
CA ARG A 320 -23.10 10.77 0.23
C ARG A 320 -23.26 9.56 -0.70
N ASP A 321 -22.28 8.65 -0.65
CA ASP A 321 -22.46 7.31 -1.21
C ASP A 321 -23.57 6.56 -0.45
N LYS A 322 -24.46 5.90 -1.20
CA LYS A 322 -25.56 5.12 -0.60
C LYS A 322 -25.04 4.12 0.43
N PRO A 323 -25.65 4.03 1.63
CA PRO A 323 -25.38 2.95 2.57
C PRO A 323 -25.59 1.58 1.91
N PHE A 324 -24.85 0.59 2.37
CA PHE A 324 -24.99 -0.80 1.91
C PHE A 324 -24.91 -1.75 3.09
N THR A 325 -25.57 -2.91 2.97
CA THR A 325 -25.47 -4.01 3.92
C THR A 325 -24.53 -5.06 3.34
N PRO A 326 -23.41 -5.38 4.00
CA PRO A 326 -22.56 -6.51 3.60
C PRO A 326 -23.36 -7.82 3.56
N ARG A 327 -23.02 -8.72 2.64
CA ARG A 327 -23.68 -10.03 2.52
C ARG A 327 -22.97 -11.08 3.37
N LEU A 328 -23.66 -12.18 3.71
CA LEU A 328 -22.96 -13.35 4.21
C LEU A 328 -22.20 -14.05 3.07
N ALA A 329 -20.93 -14.36 3.32
CA ALA A 329 -20.07 -15.05 2.36
C ALA A 329 -20.69 -16.42 1.97
N PRO A 330 -20.61 -16.85 0.70
CA PRO A 330 -21.28 -18.07 0.21
C PRO A 330 -20.99 -19.35 1.01
N GLY A 331 -19.81 -19.43 1.62
CA GLY A 331 -19.42 -20.53 2.51
C GLY A 331 -20.32 -20.69 3.74
N LEU A 332 -20.83 -19.58 4.28
CA LEU A 332 -21.50 -19.45 5.59
C LEU A 332 -23.02 -19.21 5.51
N ARG A 333 -23.62 -19.21 4.32
CA ARG A 333 -25.06 -18.89 4.12
C ARG A 333 -26.04 -19.95 4.67
N ARG A 334 -25.56 -21.07 5.21
CA ARG A 334 -26.44 -22.14 5.73
C ARG A 334 -27.03 -21.71 7.08
N GLN A 335 -28.35 -21.55 7.14
CA GLN A 335 -29.04 -21.20 8.38
C GLN A 335 -28.77 -22.21 9.49
N ASN A 336 -28.62 -21.70 10.72
CA ASN A 336 -28.36 -22.46 11.95
C ASN A 336 -27.12 -23.36 11.94
N GLU A 337 -26.19 -23.16 10.99
CA GLU A 337 -24.91 -23.86 10.99
C GLU A 337 -23.89 -23.15 11.89
N ASP A 338 -23.18 -23.91 12.71
CA ASP A 338 -22.07 -23.36 13.50
C ASP A 338 -20.83 -23.07 12.63
N ILE A 339 -20.03 -22.08 13.02
CA ILE A 339 -18.86 -21.62 12.27
C ILE A 339 -17.77 -22.70 12.18
N PHE A 340 -17.50 -23.44 13.27
CA PHE A 340 -16.54 -24.54 13.22
C PHE A 340 -17.07 -25.67 12.32
N SER A 341 -18.38 -25.94 12.37
CA SER A 341 -19.03 -26.91 11.47
C SER A 341 -18.90 -26.51 10.00
N ALA A 342 -19.12 -25.23 9.65
CA ALA A 342 -18.95 -24.73 8.29
C ALA A 342 -17.50 -24.89 7.79
N ILE A 343 -16.52 -24.43 8.58
CA ILE A 343 -15.09 -24.48 8.22
C ILE A 343 -14.57 -25.93 8.19
N SER A 344 -15.10 -26.81 9.04
CA SER A 344 -14.72 -28.23 9.07
C SER A 344 -15.09 -29.00 7.80
N ARG A 345 -16.14 -28.54 7.09
CA ARG A 345 -16.66 -29.17 5.87
C ARG A 345 -15.91 -28.70 4.62
N ARG A 346 -15.55 -27.41 4.57
CA ARG A 346 -14.87 -26.79 3.42
C ARG A 346 -14.20 -25.48 3.83
N ASP A 347 -13.15 -25.12 3.10
CA ASP A 347 -12.58 -23.78 3.18
C ASP A 347 -13.62 -22.71 2.80
N VAL A 348 -13.52 -21.53 3.43
CA VAL A 348 -14.40 -20.39 3.19
C VAL A 348 -13.56 -19.17 2.85
N LEU A 349 -13.85 -18.56 1.68
CA LEU A 349 -13.30 -17.28 1.28
C LEU A 349 -14.28 -16.15 1.66
N MET A 350 -13.76 -15.11 2.32
CA MET A 350 -14.44 -13.86 2.66
C MET A 350 -13.83 -12.73 1.81
N HIS A 351 -14.64 -11.80 1.29
CA HIS A 351 -14.19 -10.60 0.59
C HIS A 351 -14.82 -9.34 1.17
N HIS A 352 -14.15 -8.70 2.12
CA HIS A 352 -14.55 -7.44 2.72
C HIS A 352 -14.32 -6.27 1.74
N PRO A 353 -15.07 -5.16 1.83
CA PRO A 353 -16.20 -4.95 2.75
C PRO A 353 -17.52 -5.54 2.23
N PHE A 354 -17.51 -6.19 1.07
CA PHE A 354 -18.69 -6.73 0.39
C PHE A 354 -19.35 -7.87 1.15
N ASP A 355 -18.53 -8.74 1.75
CA ASP A 355 -18.94 -9.76 2.72
C ASP A 355 -18.78 -9.24 4.15
N ASP A 356 -19.70 -9.60 5.04
CA ASP A 356 -19.73 -9.16 6.44
C ASP A 356 -18.47 -9.62 7.21
N PHE A 357 -17.96 -8.75 8.08
CA PHE A 357 -16.81 -9.04 8.96
C PHE A 357 -17.22 -9.76 10.26
N THR A 358 -18.50 -9.71 10.62
CA THR A 358 -19.05 -10.32 11.84
C THR A 358 -18.63 -11.79 12.04
N PRO A 359 -18.61 -12.68 11.02
CA PRO A 359 -18.12 -14.05 11.18
C PRO A 359 -16.67 -14.18 11.68
N VAL A 360 -15.79 -13.18 11.42
CA VAL A 360 -14.41 -13.16 11.93
C VAL A 360 -14.37 -12.81 13.43
N VAL A 361 -15.33 -12.02 13.90
CA VAL A 361 -15.53 -11.72 15.34
C VAL A 361 -16.19 -12.92 16.03
N ASP A 362 -17.25 -13.48 15.44
CA ASP A 362 -17.96 -14.67 15.92
C ASP A 362 -17.03 -15.88 16.08
N PHE A 363 -16.04 -16.04 15.19
CA PHE A 363 -15.04 -17.10 15.28
C PHE A 363 -14.30 -17.08 16.63
N VAL A 364 -13.90 -15.89 17.09
CA VAL A 364 -13.18 -15.71 18.36
C VAL A 364 -14.16 -15.73 19.54
N GLN A 365 -15.32 -15.09 19.43
CA GLN A 365 -16.34 -15.05 20.49
C GLN A 365 -16.92 -16.44 20.80
N LYS A 366 -17.21 -17.25 19.78
CA LYS A 366 -17.62 -18.65 19.95
C LYS A 366 -16.48 -19.50 20.51
N ALA A 367 -15.24 -19.26 20.07
CA ALA A 367 -14.08 -19.95 20.64
C ALA A 367 -13.88 -19.65 22.13
N ALA A 368 -14.17 -18.42 22.59
CA ALA A 368 -14.13 -18.07 24.01
C ALA A 368 -15.15 -18.85 24.85
N HIS A 369 -16.33 -19.14 24.26
CA HIS A 369 -17.45 -19.77 24.97
C HIS A 369 -17.54 -21.30 24.83
N ASP A 370 -17.02 -21.90 23.77
CA ASP A 370 -17.06 -23.36 23.57
C ASP A 370 -16.21 -24.08 24.63
N PRO A 371 -16.76 -25.02 25.43
CA PRO A 371 -15.99 -25.77 26.42
C PRO A 371 -14.95 -26.72 25.81
N HIS A 372 -15.05 -27.05 24.52
CA HIS A 372 -14.09 -27.91 23.82
C HIS A 372 -12.89 -27.14 23.25
N VAL A 373 -12.88 -25.81 23.30
CA VAL A 373 -11.72 -25.03 22.83
C VAL A 373 -10.65 -24.99 23.91
N LEU A 374 -9.48 -25.51 23.57
CA LEU A 374 -8.31 -25.63 24.45
C LEU A 374 -7.42 -24.38 24.39
N ALA A 375 -7.26 -23.80 23.20
CA ALA A 375 -6.36 -22.66 22.99
C ALA A 375 -6.82 -21.74 21.85
N ILE A 376 -6.46 -20.47 21.93
CA ILE A 376 -6.64 -19.46 20.88
C ILE A 376 -5.30 -18.75 20.67
N LYS A 377 -4.82 -18.65 19.42
CA LYS A 377 -3.61 -17.89 19.07
C LYS A 377 -3.94 -16.83 18.02
N GLN A 378 -3.65 -15.56 18.26
CA GLN A 378 -4.01 -14.48 17.32
C GLN A 378 -2.97 -13.34 17.25
N THR A 379 -2.80 -12.77 16.06
CA THR A 379 -2.00 -11.56 15.80
C THR A 379 -2.87 -10.29 15.83
N LEU A 380 -2.43 -9.25 16.53
CA LEU A 380 -3.10 -7.95 16.68
C LEU A 380 -2.15 -6.83 16.21
N TYR A 381 -2.36 -6.33 14.99
CA TYR A 381 -1.54 -5.25 14.40
C TYR A 381 -2.04 -3.85 14.74
N ARG A 382 -3.37 -3.66 14.77
CA ARG A 382 -4.08 -2.41 15.07
C ARG A 382 -5.46 -2.75 15.63
N THR A 383 -5.81 -2.23 16.80
CA THR A 383 -7.12 -2.45 17.44
C THR A 383 -7.73 -1.14 17.92
N SER A 384 -9.01 -0.92 17.59
CA SER A 384 -9.77 0.25 18.04
C SER A 384 -9.96 0.28 19.56
N GLY A 385 -10.35 1.44 20.10
CA GLY A 385 -10.58 1.67 21.53
C GLY A 385 -11.72 0.87 22.17
N ASP A 386 -12.51 0.12 21.39
CA ASP A 386 -13.47 -0.88 21.89
C ASP A 386 -13.51 -2.13 21.01
N SER A 387 -12.38 -2.84 20.91
CA SER A 387 -12.28 -4.03 20.05
C SER A 387 -13.04 -5.24 20.62
N PRO A 388 -14.07 -5.78 19.93
CA PRO A 388 -14.82 -6.96 20.41
C PRO A 388 -13.95 -8.23 20.40
N ILE A 389 -12.90 -8.27 19.59
CA ILE A 389 -11.92 -9.36 19.55
C ILE A 389 -11.06 -9.36 20.81
N VAL A 390 -10.66 -8.18 21.31
CA VAL A 390 -9.87 -8.10 22.55
C VAL A 390 -10.71 -8.57 23.74
N LYS A 391 -11.98 -8.15 23.83
CA LYS A 391 -12.95 -8.64 24.83
C LYS A 391 -13.06 -10.18 24.78
N ALA A 392 -13.25 -10.75 23.59
CA ALA A 392 -13.36 -12.20 23.42
C ALA A 392 -12.09 -12.97 23.83
N LEU A 393 -10.90 -12.40 23.60
CA LEU A 393 -9.63 -13.00 24.04
C LEU A 393 -9.45 -12.94 25.56
N THR A 394 -9.84 -11.82 26.20
CA THR A 394 -9.93 -11.69 27.67
C THR A 394 -10.88 -12.74 28.26
N GLU A 395 -12.13 -12.80 27.79
CA GLU A 395 -13.13 -13.77 28.25
C GLU A 395 -12.69 -15.23 28.07
N ALA A 396 -11.94 -15.53 27.00
CA ALA A 396 -11.39 -16.87 26.77
C ALA A 396 -10.35 -17.26 27.84
N ALA A 397 -9.47 -16.34 28.22
CA ALA A 397 -8.44 -16.57 29.24
C ALA A 397 -9.04 -16.67 30.65
N GLU A 398 -9.99 -15.81 30.99
CA GLU A 398 -10.78 -15.88 32.25
C GLU A 398 -11.53 -17.22 32.39
N ARG A 399 -11.96 -17.81 31.27
CA ARG A 399 -12.57 -19.15 31.19
C ARG A 399 -11.55 -20.30 31.15
N GLY A 400 -10.27 -20.04 31.44
CA GLY A 400 -9.22 -21.04 31.57
C GLY A 400 -8.64 -21.58 30.26
N LYS A 401 -8.91 -20.94 29.10
CA LYS A 401 -8.34 -21.36 27.82
C LYS A 401 -6.93 -20.81 27.65
N HIS A 402 -6.05 -21.54 26.96
CA HIS A 402 -4.71 -21.04 26.66
C HIS A 402 -4.76 -20.00 25.53
N VAL A 403 -4.79 -18.72 25.88
CA VAL A 403 -4.80 -17.62 24.91
C VAL A 403 -3.40 -17.07 24.70
N THR A 404 -2.99 -16.91 23.44
CA THR A 404 -1.75 -16.23 23.05
C THR A 404 -2.07 -15.11 22.08
N ALA A 405 -1.75 -13.87 22.45
CA ALA A 405 -1.98 -12.69 21.62
C ALA A 405 -0.64 -12.03 21.27
N LEU A 406 -0.32 -11.95 19.98
CA LEU A 406 0.83 -11.16 19.55
C LEU A 406 0.37 -9.72 19.29
N VAL A 407 0.92 -8.75 20.02
CA VAL A 407 0.56 -7.33 19.91
C VAL A 407 1.72 -6.55 19.30
N GLU A 408 1.49 -5.94 18.15
CA GLU A 408 2.47 -5.03 17.53
C GLU A 408 2.44 -3.66 18.22
N LEU A 409 3.39 -3.38 19.09
CA LEU A 409 3.47 -2.09 19.77
C LEU A 409 4.02 -0.96 18.87
N GLN A 410 4.78 -1.29 17.82
CA GLN A 410 5.38 -0.30 16.92
C GLN A 410 4.46 0.08 15.73
N ALA A 411 3.15 -0.11 15.88
CA ALA A 411 2.13 0.28 14.91
C ALA A 411 1.94 1.80 14.91
N ARG A 412 2.38 2.45 13.83
CA ARG A 412 2.38 3.93 13.73
C ARG A 412 0.99 4.51 13.97
N PHE A 413 0.92 5.49 14.89
CA PHE A 413 -0.24 6.24 15.38
C PHE A 413 -1.20 5.50 16.33
N ASP A 414 -1.02 4.19 16.52
CA ASP A 414 -1.84 3.37 17.43
C ASP A 414 -1.08 2.97 18.71
N GLU A 415 0.15 3.47 18.91
CA GLU A 415 1.10 2.94 19.89
C GLU A 415 0.54 2.96 21.33
N ALA A 416 -0.04 4.09 21.74
CA ALA A 416 -0.62 4.26 23.07
C ALA A 416 -1.88 3.39 23.32
N ALA A 417 -2.66 3.11 22.26
CA ALA A 417 -3.81 2.21 22.35
C ALA A 417 -3.35 0.75 22.50
N ASN A 418 -2.36 0.34 21.71
CA ASN A 418 -1.81 -1.01 21.76
C ASN A 418 -1.11 -1.30 23.10
N VAL A 419 -0.40 -0.34 23.70
CA VAL A 419 0.16 -0.45 25.07
C VAL A 419 -0.94 -0.69 26.12
N ASN A 420 -2.04 0.06 26.06
CA ASN A 420 -3.16 -0.13 26.99
C ASN A 420 -3.88 -1.46 26.81
N TRP A 421 -3.97 -1.98 25.58
CA TRP A 421 -4.57 -3.29 25.32
C TRP A 421 -3.68 -4.45 25.75
N ALA A 422 -2.37 -4.32 25.57
CA ALA A 422 -1.40 -5.31 26.04
C ALA A 422 -1.55 -5.54 27.56
N ARG A 423 -1.56 -4.47 28.36
CA ARG A 423 -1.78 -4.53 29.82
C ARG A 423 -3.08 -5.25 30.19
N LYS A 424 -4.21 -4.88 29.57
CA LYS A 424 -5.52 -5.51 29.82
C LYS A 424 -5.58 -7.00 29.47
N LEU A 425 -4.84 -7.41 28.43
CA LEU A 425 -4.73 -8.82 28.04
C LEU A 425 -3.86 -9.60 29.04
N GLU A 426 -2.71 -9.03 29.46
CA GLU A 426 -1.85 -9.61 30.49
C GLU A 426 -2.57 -9.78 31.84
N GLU A 427 -3.31 -8.75 32.28
CA GLU A 427 -4.13 -8.77 33.51
C GLU A 427 -5.20 -9.88 33.49
N ALA A 428 -5.74 -10.20 32.31
CA ALA A 428 -6.71 -11.28 32.11
C ALA A 428 -6.07 -12.69 31.98
N GLY A 429 -4.75 -12.82 32.08
CA GLY A 429 -4.04 -14.09 31.94
C GLY A 429 -3.76 -14.53 30.49
N VAL A 430 -3.91 -13.63 29.51
CA VAL A 430 -3.48 -13.89 28.13
C VAL A 430 -1.96 -13.85 28.05
N HIS A 431 -1.35 -14.83 27.38
CA HIS A 431 0.08 -14.78 27.07
C HIS A 431 0.32 -13.78 25.93
N VAL A 432 0.58 -12.52 26.30
CA VAL A 432 0.90 -11.44 25.37
C VAL A 432 2.36 -11.54 24.94
N VAL A 433 2.60 -11.37 23.64
CA VAL A 433 3.94 -11.43 23.04
C VAL A 433 4.11 -10.24 22.08
N TYR A 434 5.29 -9.63 22.07
CA TYR A 434 5.55 -8.40 21.30
C TYR A 434 6.29 -8.64 19.97
N GLY A 435 6.54 -9.91 19.62
CA GLY A 435 7.24 -10.31 18.40
C GLY A 435 8.77 -10.21 18.53
N PHE A 436 9.44 -9.92 17.43
CA PHE A 436 10.89 -9.68 17.38
C PHE A 436 11.17 -8.18 17.58
N LEU A 437 12.28 -7.84 18.25
CA LEU A 437 12.74 -6.45 18.41
C LEU A 437 12.91 -5.73 17.05
N ASP A 438 13.54 -6.40 16.08
CA ASP A 438 13.94 -5.81 14.78
C ASP A 438 12.93 -6.04 13.63
N LEU A 439 11.90 -6.88 13.83
CA LEU A 439 10.95 -7.25 12.78
C LEU A 439 9.50 -6.99 13.20
N LYS A 440 8.81 -6.11 12.46
CA LYS A 440 7.39 -5.83 12.72
C LYS A 440 6.52 -7.01 12.27
N THR A 441 5.61 -7.47 13.12
CA THR A 441 4.72 -8.59 12.77
C THR A 441 3.49 -8.06 12.05
N HIS A 442 3.36 -8.37 10.76
CA HIS A 442 2.30 -7.82 9.90
C HIS A 442 1.45 -8.90 9.20
N CYS A 443 1.74 -10.19 9.44
CA CYS A 443 0.81 -11.28 9.14
C CYS A 443 -0.50 -11.13 9.95
N LYS A 444 -1.61 -11.62 9.39
CA LYS A 444 -2.93 -11.61 10.05
C LYS A 444 -3.46 -13.02 10.14
N VAL A 445 -3.25 -13.60 11.31
CA VAL A 445 -3.50 -15.00 11.60
C VAL A 445 -4.28 -15.12 12.90
N SER A 446 -5.32 -15.94 12.89
CA SER A 446 -6.05 -16.38 14.08
C SER A 446 -6.24 -17.88 13.99
N MET A 447 -6.02 -18.59 15.09
CA MET A 447 -6.14 -20.04 15.18
C MET A 447 -6.86 -20.43 16.46
N VAL A 448 -7.87 -21.29 16.31
CA VAL A 448 -8.61 -21.90 17.41
C VAL A 448 -8.27 -23.40 17.43
N VAL A 449 -7.83 -23.87 18.59
CA VAL A 449 -7.45 -25.25 18.85
C VAL A 449 -8.56 -25.90 19.67
N ARG A 450 -9.28 -26.84 19.06
CA ARG A 450 -10.52 -27.42 19.58
C ARG A 450 -10.38 -28.93 19.73
N GLN A 451 -10.82 -29.48 20.85
CA GLN A 451 -10.94 -30.91 21.03
C GLN A 451 -12.18 -31.42 20.29
N GLU A 452 -12.00 -32.42 19.43
CA GLU A 452 -13.07 -33.12 18.74
C GLU A 452 -12.89 -34.62 18.99
N ASN A 453 -13.74 -35.16 19.87
CA ASN A 453 -13.61 -36.50 20.45
C ASN A 453 -12.23 -36.68 21.14
N GLU A 454 -11.47 -37.71 20.75
CA GLU A 454 -10.12 -38.00 21.26
C GLU A 454 -9.02 -37.23 20.50
N THR A 455 -9.37 -36.37 19.55
CA THR A 455 -8.41 -35.66 18.69
C THR A 455 -8.47 -34.14 18.90
N VAL A 456 -7.41 -33.45 18.47
CA VAL A 456 -7.37 -31.99 18.47
C VAL A 456 -7.38 -31.48 17.03
N ARG A 457 -8.36 -30.64 16.72
CA ARG A 457 -8.49 -29.96 15.43
C ARG A 457 -8.08 -28.50 15.53
N ARG A 458 -7.49 -27.98 14.45
CA ARG A 458 -7.08 -26.59 14.34
C ARG A 458 -7.92 -25.91 13.27
N TYR A 459 -8.64 -24.87 13.67
CA TYR A 459 -9.36 -23.98 12.78
C TYR A 459 -8.53 -22.71 12.62
N VAL A 460 -8.32 -22.27 11.38
CA VAL A 460 -7.41 -21.17 11.04
C VAL A 460 -8.15 -20.14 10.21
N HIS A 461 -7.93 -18.86 10.51
CA HIS A 461 -8.22 -17.73 9.63
C HIS A 461 -6.90 -17.05 9.20
N LEU A 462 -6.74 -16.82 7.90
CA LEU A 462 -5.63 -16.07 7.30
C LEU A 462 -6.18 -14.89 6.50
N GLY A 463 -5.73 -13.67 6.80
CA GLY A 463 -6.22 -12.44 6.16
C GLY A 463 -5.14 -11.65 5.42
N THR A 464 -5.53 -10.96 4.35
CA THR A 464 -4.74 -9.86 3.76
C THR A 464 -4.79 -8.59 4.64
N GLY A 465 -5.89 -8.44 5.40
CA GLY A 465 -6.24 -7.27 6.20
C GLY A 465 -6.27 -7.50 7.70
N ASN A 466 -6.40 -6.40 8.46
CA ASN A 466 -6.31 -6.35 9.91
C ASN A 466 -7.57 -6.88 10.61
N TYR A 467 -7.43 -7.37 11.83
CA TYR A 467 -8.55 -7.74 12.72
C TYR A 467 -9.23 -6.52 13.36
N ASN A 468 -9.69 -5.57 12.54
CA ASN A 468 -10.36 -4.35 12.98
C ASN A 468 -11.68 -4.14 12.20
N PRO A 469 -12.85 -4.26 12.86
CA PRO A 469 -14.16 -4.08 12.24
C PRO A 469 -14.41 -2.71 11.60
N SER A 470 -13.75 -1.63 12.05
CA SER A 470 -13.96 -0.30 11.44
C SER A 470 -13.25 -0.20 10.08
N THR A 471 -11.99 -0.65 9.99
CA THR A 471 -11.27 -0.70 8.71
C THR A 471 -11.89 -1.71 7.75
N ALA A 472 -12.42 -2.83 8.24
CA ALA A 472 -13.08 -3.85 7.41
C ALA A 472 -14.34 -3.35 6.66
N ARG A 473 -14.87 -2.16 7.00
CA ARG A 473 -15.97 -1.50 6.25
C ARG A 473 -15.50 -0.61 5.10
N VAL A 474 -14.22 -0.23 5.07
CA VAL A 474 -13.67 0.72 4.08
C VAL A 474 -12.42 0.21 3.34
N TYR A 475 -11.86 -0.94 3.72
CA TYR A 475 -10.72 -1.59 3.07
C TYR A 475 -11.21 -2.83 2.31
N THR A 476 -10.74 -3.05 1.07
CA THR A 476 -11.01 -4.32 0.36
C THR A 476 -10.02 -5.37 0.81
N ASP A 477 -10.48 -6.47 1.42
CA ASP A 477 -9.60 -7.48 2.00
C ASP A 477 -10.16 -8.90 1.83
N LEU A 478 -9.25 -9.87 1.65
CA LEU A 478 -9.61 -11.28 1.52
C LEU A 478 -9.21 -12.05 2.78
N GLY A 479 -10.12 -12.89 3.26
CA GLY A 479 -9.92 -13.79 4.39
C GLY A 479 -10.19 -15.24 3.98
N LEU A 480 -9.34 -16.17 4.42
CA LEU A 480 -9.51 -17.61 4.22
C LEU A 480 -9.67 -18.28 5.57
N PHE A 481 -10.83 -18.89 5.80
CA PHE A 481 -10.98 -19.90 6.86
C PHE A 481 -10.66 -21.29 6.31
N THR A 482 -9.93 -22.09 7.08
CA THR A 482 -9.66 -23.49 6.77
C THR A 482 -9.53 -24.34 8.05
N ALA A 483 -9.87 -25.63 7.93
CA ALA A 483 -9.58 -26.66 8.93
C ALA A 483 -8.56 -27.70 8.41
N ASN A 484 -7.80 -27.35 7.37
CA ASN A 484 -6.77 -28.20 6.78
C ASN A 484 -5.60 -28.39 7.77
N PRO A 485 -5.18 -29.65 8.05
CA PRO A 485 -4.18 -29.94 9.07
C PRO A 485 -2.79 -29.37 8.75
N ASP A 486 -2.43 -29.19 7.48
CA ASP A 486 -1.13 -28.61 7.08
C ASP A 486 -1.08 -27.11 7.37
N PHE A 487 -2.16 -26.38 7.07
CA PHE A 487 -2.29 -24.98 7.45
C PHE A 487 -2.27 -24.80 8.98
N GLY A 488 -2.97 -25.68 9.71
CA GLY A 488 -2.93 -25.69 11.18
C GLY A 488 -1.55 -26.01 11.76
N ALA A 489 -0.77 -26.87 11.10
CA ALA A 489 0.61 -27.19 11.49
C ALA A 489 1.55 -26.00 11.24
N ASP A 490 1.49 -25.39 10.05
CA ASP A 490 2.31 -24.23 9.70
C ASP A 490 1.98 -23.01 10.58
N VAL A 491 0.70 -22.74 10.87
CA VAL A 491 0.33 -21.66 11.79
C VAL A 491 0.79 -21.95 13.21
N SER A 492 0.76 -23.21 13.65
CA SER A 492 1.34 -23.59 14.95
C SER A 492 2.86 -23.33 14.99
N ALA A 493 3.57 -23.67 13.91
CA ALA A 493 5.00 -23.41 13.75
C ALA A 493 5.32 -21.90 13.69
N LEU A 494 4.51 -21.11 12.97
CA LEU A 494 4.63 -19.66 12.89
C LEU A 494 4.50 -19.00 14.27
N PHE A 495 3.51 -19.41 15.07
CA PHE A 495 3.41 -18.92 16.45
C PHE A 495 4.61 -19.35 17.30
N ASN A 496 5.11 -20.58 17.15
CA ASN A 496 6.30 -21.01 17.92
C ASN A 496 7.58 -20.26 17.51
N LEU A 497 7.73 -19.88 16.23
CA LEU A 497 8.77 -18.97 15.76
C LEU A 497 8.64 -17.59 16.41
N LEU A 498 7.41 -17.03 16.44
CA LEU A 498 7.10 -15.70 16.97
C LEU A 498 7.20 -15.60 18.50
N THR A 499 6.89 -16.67 19.25
CA THR A 499 6.88 -16.64 20.73
C THR A 499 8.10 -17.30 21.37
N GLY A 500 8.82 -18.16 20.65
CA GLY A 500 9.89 -18.99 21.20
C GLY A 500 11.11 -19.12 20.28
N TYR A 501 11.26 -18.22 19.29
CA TYR A 501 12.42 -18.12 18.39
C TYR A 501 12.78 -19.46 17.71
N SER A 502 11.80 -20.37 17.56
CA SER A 502 12.03 -21.72 17.04
C SER A 502 12.21 -21.66 15.52
N GLN A 503 13.41 -22.00 15.04
CA GLN A 503 13.80 -21.94 13.64
C GLN A 503 13.87 -23.34 12.98
N GLY A 504 14.05 -23.37 11.65
CA GLY A 504 14.26 -24.61 10.89
C GLY A 504 12.98 -25.36 10.51
N TYR A 505 11.81 -24.75 10.64
CA TYR A 505 10.56 -25.34 10.19
C TYR A 505 10.51 -25.50 8.66
N SER A 506 10.10 -26.68 8.19
CA SER A 506 9.75 -26.90 6.79
C SER A 506 8.27 -26.57 6.59
N TRP A 507 7.97 -25.39 6.05
CA TRP A 507 6.60 -24.97 5.75
C TRP A 507 5.94 -25.89 4.71
N ARG A 508 4.67 -26.23 4.92
CA ARG A 508 3.89 -27.12 4.04
C ARG A 508 3.03 -26.36 3.03
N LYS A 509 2.54 -25.18 3.44
CA LYS A 509 1.54 -24.35 2.75
C LYS A 509 1.90 -22.87 2.83
N LEU A 510 2.32 -22.39 4.01
CA LEU A 510 2.71 -21.00 4.19
C LEU A 510 4.07 -20.72 3.52
N VAL A 511 4.26 -19.46 3.12
CA VAL A 511 5.56 -18.90 2.75
C VAL A 511 5.75 -17.66 3.61
N VAL A 512 6.81 -17.65 4.42
CA VAL A 512 6.96 -16.73 5.54
C VAL A 512 8.13 -15.76 5.32
N ALA A 513 7.92 -14.48 5.61
CA ALA A 513 8.98 -13.47 5.67
C ALA A 513 9.59 -13.43 7.09
N PRO A 514 10.89 -13.10 7.25
CA PRO A 514 11.80 -12.64 6.20
C PRO A 514 12.52 -13.74 5.42
N THR A 515 12.41 -15.00 5.82
CA THR A 515 13.27 -16.10 5.33
C THR A 515 12.99 -16.51 3.89
N ASP A 516 11.73 -16.80 3.55
CA ASP A 516 11.38 -17.57 2.34
C ASP A 516 10.64 -16.73 1.28
N LEU A 517 9.92 -15.69 1.73
CA LEU A 517 8.94 -14.98 0.90
C LEU A 517 9.52 -14.29 -0.35
N HIS A 518 10.70 -13.67 -0.23
CA HIS A 518 11.37 -12.99 -1.36
C HIS A 518 11.80 -13.98 -2.44
N ASN A 519 12.62 -14.95 -2.04
CA ASN A 519 13.13 -16.01 -2.90
C ASN A 519 11.97 -16.75 -3.60
N ARG A 520 10.93 -17.13 -2.85
CA ARG A 520 9.80 -17.87 -3.42
C ARG A 520 8.96 -17.02 -4.39
N THR A 521 8.86 -15.71 -4.17
CA THR A 521 8.21 -14.79 -5.13
C THR A 521 9.00 -14.75 -6.45
N ILE A 522 10.33 -14.64 -6.38
CA ILE A 522 11.23 -14.63 -7.54
C ILE A 522 11.20 -15.96 -8.29
N GLU A 523 11.19 -17.09 -7.57
CA GLU A 523 11.01 -18.42 -8.17
C GLU A 523 9.71 -18.52 -8.96
N LEU A 524 8.58 -18.12 -8.39
CA LEU A 524 7.27 -18.20 -9.06
C LEU A 524 7.21 -17.34 -10.33
N ILE A 525 7.89 -16.18 -10.36
CA ILE A 525 8.04 -15.35 -11.56
C ILE A 525 8.95 -16.05 -12.59
N ASN A 526 10.09 -16.57 -12.17
CA ASN A 526 11.05 -17.27 -13.04
C ASN A 526 10.50 -18.59 -13.61
N GLU A 527 9.66 -19.30 -12.86
CA GLU A 527 8.90 -20.47 -13.34
C GLU A 527 8.04 -20.09 -14.57
N GLN A 528 7.41 -18.92 -14.58
CA GLN A 528 6.65 -18.43 -15.75
C GLN A 528 7.56 -18.05 -16.92
N ALA A 529 8.68 -17.37 -16.65
CA ALA A 529 9.67 -17.03 -17.68
C ALA A 529 10.21 -18.29 -18.39
N GLU A 530 10.47 -19.35 -17.63
CA GLU A 530 10.89 -20.65 -18.16
C GLU A 530 9.81 -21.37 -18.97
N LEU A 531 8.53 -21.22 -18.62
CA LEU A 531 7.43 -21.74 -19.44
C LEU A 531 7.35 -20.99 -20.78
N ALA A 532 7.42 -19.66 -20.77
CA ALA A 532 7.36 -18.82 -21.97
C ALA A 532 8.53 -19.10 -22.93
N ARG A 533 9.77 -19.21 -22.44
CA ARG A 533 10.95 -19.59 -23.23
C ARG A 533 10.80 -20.94 -23.94
N ARG A 534 10.01 -21.85 -23.37
CA ARG A 534 9.71 -23.19 -23.90
C ARG A 534 8.45 -23.22 -24.77
N GLY A 535 7.86 -22.06 -25.09
CA GLY A 535 6.62 -21.93 -25.86
C GLY A 535 5.38 -22.50 -25.15
N LYS A 536 5.44 -22.65 -23.81
CA LYS A 536 4.31 -23.15 -23.01
C LYS A 536 3.45 -21.99 -22.51
N PRO A 537 2.14 -22.21 -22.28
CA PRO A 537 1.28 -21.22 -21.65
C PRO A 537 1.83 -20.74 -20.31
N SER A 538 1.93 -19.43 -20.15
CA SER A 538 2.47 -18.73 -18.99
C SER A 538 1.68 -17.44 -18.77
N ARG A 539 1.51 -17.00 -17.51
CA ARG A 539 0.89 -15.71 -17.18
C ARG A 539 1.26 -15.29 -15.77
N ILE A 540 1.34 -13.99 -15.52
CA ILE A 540 1.38 -13.43 -14.16
C ILE A 540 0.23 -12.43 -14.02
N PHE A 541 -0.54 -12.57 -12.94
CA PHE A 541 -1.39 -11.48 -12.45
C PHE A 541 -1.03 -11.20 -10.98
N ALA A 542 -0.92 -9.93 -10.60
CA ALA A 542 -0.69 -9.55 -9.22
C ALA A 542 -1.50 -8.30 -8.84
N LYS A 543 -2.29 -8.41 -7.77
CA LYS A 543 -2.94 -7.28 -7.09
C LYS A 543 -2.18 -7.00 -5.80
N LEU A 544 -1.81 -5.75 -5.54
CA LEU A 544 -1.12 -5.33 -4.31
C LEU A 544 -1.22 -3.82 -4.08
N ASN A 545 -0.76 -3.34 -2.92
CA ASN A 545 -0.76 -1.91 -2.59
C ASN A 545 0.48 -1.21 -3.13
N SER A 546 1.63 -1.89 -3.18
CA SER A 546 2.90 -1.26 -3.60
C SER A 546 3.94 -2.25 -4.14
N LEU A 547 4.51 -1.94 -5.31
CA LEU A 547 5.63 -2.66 -5.93
C LEU A 547 6.88 -1.75 -5.90
N VAL A 548 7.89 -2.13 -5.12
CA VAL A 548 9.11 -1.33 -4.91
C VAL A 548 10.38 -2.18 -4.88
N ASP A 549 10.30 -3.50 -4.62
CA ASP A 549 11.49 -4.35 -4.56
C ASP A 549 12.15 -4.51 -5.93
N HIS A 550 13.40 -4.03 -6.06
CA HIS A 550 14.12 -4.03 -7.33
C HIS A 550 14.37 -5.44 -7.87
N THR A 551 14.65 -6.43 -7.02
CA THR A 551 14.91 -7.81 -7.48
C THR A 551 13.64 -8.48 -8.02
N VAL A 552 12.47 -8.17 -7.43
CA VAL A 552 11.17 -8.57 -7.98
C VAL A 552 10.87 -7.84 -9.30
N ILE A 553 11.10 -6.53 -9.39
CA ILE A 553 10.91 -5.75 -10.63
C ILE A 553 11.79 -6.30 -11.78
N ASP A 554 13.06 -6.54 -11.51
CA ASP A 554 14.00 -7.19 -12.41
C ASP A 554 13.50 -8.56 -12.91
N SER A 555 12.93 -9.36 -12.01
CA SER A 555 12.39 -10.67 -12.35
C SER A 555 11.16 -10.56 -13.26
N LEU A 556 10.31 -9.54 -13.03
CA LEU A 556 9.18 -9.22 -13.90
C LEU A 556 9.65 -8.74 -15.29
N TYR A 557 10.71 -7.92 -15.38
CA TYR A 557 11.32 -7.54 -16.65
C TYR A 557 11.90 -8.75 -17.40
N ARG A 558 12.65 -9.63 -16.74
CA ARG A 558 13.16 -10.87 -17.36
C ARG A 558 12.04 -11.83 -17.79
N ALA A 559 10.91 -11.84 -17.09
CA ALA A 559 9.71 -12.58 -17.50
C ALA A 559 9.01 -11.95 -18.71
N SER A 560 8.85 -10.62 -18.73
CA SER A 560 8.34 -9.87 -19.89
C SER A 560 9.20 -10.09 -21.14
N GLN A 561 10.53 -10.03 -21.02
CA GLN A 561 11.48 -10.35 -22.09
C GLN A 561 11.37 -11.79 -22.61
N ALA A 562 11.04 -12.74 -21.73
CA ALA A 562 10.75 -14.12 -22.11
C ALA A 562 9.40 -14.30 -22.85
N GLY A 563 8.59 -13.24 -22.96
CA GLY A 563 7.25 -13.28 -23.55
C GLY A 563 6.13 -13.63 -22.57
N VAL A 564 6.39 -13.60 -21.26
CA VAL A 564 5.32 -13.80 -20.25
C VAL A 564 4.37 -12.60 -20.30
N PRO A 565 3.05 -12.82 -20.46
CA PRO A 565 2.06 -11.76 -20.31
C PRO A 565 1.83 -11.46 -18.82
N ILE A 566 2.02 -10.21 -18.41
CA ILE A 566 1.98 -9.76 -17.01
C ILE A 566 0.94 -8.64 -16.83
N GLN A 567 0.05 -8.78 -15.86
CA GLN A 567 -0.92 -7.75 -15.46
C GLN A 567 -0.79 -7.43 -13.97
N LEU A 568 -0.52 -6.17 -13.64
CA LEU A 568 -0.33 -5.70 -12.26
C LEU A 568 -1.42 -4.69 -11.90
N LEU A 569 -2.13 -4.90 -10.79
CA LEU A 569 -3.05 -3.93 -10.20
C LEU A 569 -2.39 -3.40 -8.92
N VAL A 570 -1.75 -2.23 -9.03
CA VAL A 570 -0.95 -1.61 -7.97
C VAL A 570 -1.58 -0.28 -7.59
N ARG A 571 -2.35 -0.24 -6.51
CA ARG A 571 -3.14 0.97 -6.18
C ARG A 571 -2.29 2.17 -5.76
N GLY A 572 -1.19 1.92 -5.06
CA GLY A 572 -0.31 2.95 -4.48
C GLY A 572 0.97 3.16 -5.29
N ILE A 573 2.11 2.84 -4.67
CA ILE A 573 3.45 3.05 -5.22
C ILE A 573 3.81 1.95 -6.21
N CYS A 574 4.26 2.31 -7.41
CA CYS A 574 4.83 1.38 -8.39
C CYS A 574 6.18 1.91 -8.90
N GLY A 575 7.27 1.27 -8.51
CA GLY A 575 8.62 1.54 -9.00
C GLY A 575 8.93 0.89 -10.36
N LEU A 576 8.03 0.07 -10.89
CA LEU A 576 8.15 -0.56 -12.21
C LEU A 576 7.65 0.40 -13.30
N ARG A 577 8.43 0.57 -14.37
CA ARG A 577 8.09 1.37 -15.55
C ARG A 577 7.58 0.45 -16.69
N PRO A 578 6.30 0.52 -17.08
CA PRO A 578 5.75 -0.28 -18.17
C PRO A 578 6.15 0.25 -19.56
N ASP A 579 5.80 -0.50 -20.60
CA ASP A 579 5.90 -0.11 -22.02
C ASP A 579 7.33 0.25 -22.53
N ILE A 580 8.41 -0.14 -21.83
CA ILE A 580 9.79 0.01 -22.31
C ILE A 580 10.07 -1.05 -23.39
N PRO A 581 10.45 -0.67 -24.64
CA PRO A 581 10.79 -1.60 -25.71
C PRO A 581 11.89 -2.60 -25.32
N GLY A 582 11.67 -3.90 -25.55
CA GLY A 582 12.62 -4.95 -25.20
C GLY A 582 12.81 -5.21 -23.70
N VAL A 583 11.99 -4.61 -22.83
CA VAL A 583 12.06 -4.77 -21.36
C VAL A 583 10.68 -5.05 -20.76
N SER A 584 9.72 -4.13 -20.89
CA SER A 584 8.41 -4.19 -20.23
C SER A 584 7.18 -4.12 -21.15
N GLU A 585 7.35 -4.35 -22.46
CA GLU A 585 6.26 -4.37 -23.47
C GLU A 585 5.13 -5.40 -23.19
N ASN A 586 5.38 -6.40 -22.35
CA ASN A 586 4.39 -7.41 -21.94
C ASN A 586 3.83 -7.18 -20.53
N ILE A 587 4.11 -6.02 -19.91
CA ILE A 587 3.66 -5.65 -18.57
C ILE A 587 2.64 -4.51 -18.65
N GLU A 588 1.39 -4.83 -18.32
CA GLU A 588 0.34 -3.83 -18.11
C GLU A 588 0.23 -3.52 -16.61
N VAL A 589 0.22 -2.23 -16.25
CA VAL A 589 0.04 -1.78 -14.87
C VAL A 589 -1.19 -0.86 -14.78
N THR A 590 -2.12 -1.25 -13.91
CA THR A 590 -3.35 -0.50 -13.61
C THR A 590 -3.43 -0.17 -12.12
N SER A 591 -4.26 0.80 -11.78
CA SER A 591 -4.56 1.20 -10.41
C SER A 591 -6.02 1.62 -10.31
N ILE A 592 -6.63 1.31 -9.16
CA ILE A 592 -8.00 1.69 -8.85
C ILE A 592 -7.96 2.45 -7.51
N VAL A 593 -8.46 3.67 -7.54
CA VAL A 593 -8.81 4.49 -6.37
C VAL A 593 -10.29 4.80 -6.52
N ASP A 594 -11.07 4.47 -5.49
CA ASP A 594 -12.54 4.51 -5.47
C ASP A 594 -13.01 4.54 -4.00
N ARG A 595 -14.33 4.47 -3.76
CA ARG A 595 -15.02 4.48 -2.44
C ARG A 595 -14.31 3.64 -1.37
N PHE A 596 -13.93 2.40 -1.69
CA PHE A 596 -13.21 1.50 -0.79
C PHE A 596 -11.72 1.47 -1.12
N LEU A 597 -10.89 1.44 -0.09
CA LEU A 597 -9.45 1.42 -0.22
C LEU A 597 -8.99 0.02 -0.66
N GLU A 598 -8.47 -0.08 -1.88
CA GLU A 598 -7.99 -1.36 -2.42
C GLU A 598 -6.80 -1.91 -1.61
N HIS A 599 -7.01 -2.94 -0.78
CA HIS A 599 -5.98 -3.40 0.18
C HIS A 599 -5.56 -4.87 0.02
N SER A 600 -6.42 -5.71 -0.55
CA SER A 600 -6.18 -7.13 -0.79
C SER A 600 -4.97 -7.36 -1.70
N ARG A 601 -4.12 -8.33 -1.32
CA ARG A 601 -3.01 -8.83 -2.15
C ARG A 601 -3.33 -10.21 -2.70
N ILE A 602 -3.25 -10.36 -4.02
CA ILE A 602 -3.58 -11.59 -4.77
C ILE A 602 -2.46 -11.84 -5.78
N TYR A 603 -1.83 -13.01 -5.76
CA TYR A 603 -0.76 -13.38 -6.70
C TYR A 603 -1.15 -14.64 -7.47
N VAL A 604 -1.06 -14.57 -8.80
CA VAL A 604 -1.48 -15.64 -9.71
C VAL A 604 -0.37 -15.93 -10.71
N PHE A 605 0.06 -17.20 -10.77
CA PHE A 605 1.12 -17.67 -11.64
C PHE A 605 0.63 -18.84 -12.49
N GLY A 606 0.63 -18.67 -13.81
CA GLY A 606 0.09 -19.60 -14.79
C GLY A 606 -1.32 -19.24 -15.28
N PRO A 607 -1.81 -19.91 -16.34
CA PRO A 607 -3.13 -19.68 -16.90
C PRO A 607 -4.22 -20.59 -16.28
N ASP A 608 -5.45 -20.09 -16.31
CA ASP A 608 -6.70 -20.80 -16.11
C ASP A 608 -6.71 -21.71 -14.85
N GLU A 609 -7.42 -22.84 -14.88
CA GLU A 609 -7.62 -23.71 -13.72
C GLU A 609 -6.32 -24.35 -13.18
N THR A 610 -5.22 -24.27 -13.96
CA THR A 610 -3.87 -24.72 -13.57
C THR A 610 -3.04 -23.69 -12.81
N ALA A 611 -3.50 -22.43 -12.76
CA ALA A 611 -2.76 -21.34 -12.12
C ALA A 611 -2.58 -21.57 -10.61
N LYS A 612 -1.40 -21.24 -10.10
CA LYS A 612 -1.16 -21.14 -8.65
C LYS A 612 -1.70 -19.81 -8.17
N VAL A 613 -2.69 -19.83 -7.27
CA VAL A 613 -3.29 -18.63 -6.67
C VAL A 613 -2.87 -18.52 -5.22
N PHE A 614 -2.37 -17.35 -4.81
CA PHE A 614 -1.97 -17.03 -3.46
C PHE A 614 -2.64 -15.74 -2.97
N LEU A 615 -2.86 -15.66 -1.66
CA LEU A 615 -3.18 -14.44 -0.93
C LEU A 615 -2.01 -14.11 0.01
N ALA A 616 -1.84 -12.84 0.37
CA ALA A 616 -0.73 -12.42 1.22
C ALA A 616 -1.03 -11.21 2.11
N SER A 617 -0.33 -11.12 3.24
CA SER A 617 -0.29 -9.91 4.07
C SER A 617 0.75 -8.87 3.59
N ALA A 618 1.74 -9.34 2.83
CA ALA A 618 2.84 -8.55 2.27
C ALA A 618 2.52 -7.94 0.90
N ASP A 619 3.01 -6.72 0.69
CA ASP A 619 3.26 -6.13 -0.63
C ASP A 619 4.68 -6.46 -1.11
N TRP A 620 5.00 -6.24 -2.40
CA TRP A 620 6.33 -6.46 -2.97
C TRP A 620 7.28 -5.27 -2.70
N MET A 621 7.63 -5.07 -1.42
CA MET A 621 8.57 -4.04 -0.97
C MET A 621 9.67 -4.64 -0.08
N PRO A 622 10.90 -4.08 -0.07
CA PRO A 622 11.99 -4.60 0.77
C PRO A 622 11.63 -4.70 2.26
N ARG A 623 10.88 -3.74 2.81
CA ARG A 623 10.44 -3.79 4.22
C ARG A 623 9.51 -4.98 4.52
N ASN A 624 8.69 -5.40 3.56
CA ASN A 624 7.76 -6.52 3.70
C ASN A 624 8.48 -7.86 3.51
N PHE A 625 9.53 -7.89 2.68
CA PHE A 625 10.35 -9.07 2.49
C PHE A 625 11.38 -9.31 3.60
N PHE A 626 11.97 -8.26 4.18
CA PHE A 626 13.16 -8.40 5.03
C PHE A 626 13.06 -7.81 6.45
N ARG A 627 12.16 -6.85 6.69
CA ARG A 627 12.01 -6.16 7.99
C ARG A 627 10.67 -6.44 8.68
N ARG A 628 9.98 -7.50 8.27
CA ARG A 628 8.65 -7.88 8.75
C ARG A 628 8.46 -9.39 8.77
N VAL A 629 7.62 -9.86 9.69
CA VAL A 629 7.01 -11.19 9.61
C VAL A 629 5.69 -11.07 8.86
N GLU A 630 5.63 -11.70 7.70
CA GLU A 630 4.51 -11.68 6.75
C GLU A 630 4.22 -13.10 6.28
N VAL A 631 3.01 -13.35 5.79
CA VAL A 631 2.61 -14.64 5.22
C VAL A 631 2.05 -14.48 3.81
N MET A 632 2.44 -15.39 2.92
CA MET A 632 1.74 -15.71 1.69
C MET A 632 1.26 -17.16 1.77
N PHE A 633 0.05 -17.42 1.26
CA PHE A 633 -0.59 -18.73 1.40
C PHE A 633 -1.46 -19.08 0.18
N PRO A 634 -1.49 -20.36 -0.26
CA PRO A 634 -2.17 -20.78 -1.47
C PRO A 634 -3.69 -20.93 -1.28
N VAL A 635 -4.45 -20.70 -2.35
CA VAL A 635 -5.87 -21.07 -2.44
C VAL A 635 -5.98 -22.34 -3.28
N GLU A 636 -5.88 -23.49 -2.61
CA GLU A 636 -5.82 -24.81 -3.27
C GLU A 636 -7.20 -25.33 -3.69
N SER A 637 -8.25 -25.02 -2.91
CA SER A 637 -9.64 -25.41 -3.16
C SER A 637 -10.11 -25.00 -4.56
N PRO A 638 -10.43 -25.95 -5.47
CA PRO A 638 -10.76 -25.62 -6.86
C PRO A 638 -11.95 -24.66 -7.03
N PRO A 639 -13.06 -24.76 -6.25
CA PRO A 639 -14.13 -23.77 -6.31
C PRO A 639 -13.69 -22.36 -5.93
N LEU A 640 -12.87 -22.20 -4.88
CA LEU A 640 -12.39 -20.88 -4.44
C LEU A 640 -11.36 -20.31 -5.43
N ARG A 641 -10.50 -21.15 -6.00
CA ARG A 641 -9.58 -20.75 -7.08
C ARG A 641 -10.38 -20.27 -8.30
N LYS A 642 -11.43 -20.99 -8.69
CA LYS A 642 -12.30 -20.60 -9.81
C LYS A 642 -13.02 -19.28 -9.55
N GLN A 643 -13.55 -19.08 -8.34
CA GLN A 643 -14.16 -17.82 -7.90
C GLN A 643 -13.16 -16.64 -8.04
N ILE A 644 -11.91 -16.80 -7.57
CA ILE A 644 -10.90 -15.74 -7.69
C ILE A 644 -10.54 -15.46 -9.16
N LEU A 645 -10.28 -16.50 -9.95
CA LEU A 645 -9.79 -16.37 -11.34
C LEU A 645 -10.84 -15.90 -12.34
N ASN A 646 -12.09 -16.36 -12.19
CA ASN A 646 -13.13 -16.20 -13.20
C ASN A 646 -14.23 -15.21 -12.81
N GLU A 647 -14.37 -14.89 -11.52
CA GLU A 647 -15.40 -13.98 -11.01
C GLU A 647 -14.78 -12.70 -10.41
N LEU A 648 -13.74 -12.82 -9.58
CA LEU A 648 -13.16 -11.67 -8.88
C LEU A 648 -12.18 -10.85 -9.74
N ILE A 649 -11.12 -11.50 -10.25
CA ILE A 649 -10.07 -10.82 -11.03
C ILE A 649 -10.63 -10.15 -12.31
N PRO A 650 -11.53 -10.79 -13.08
CA PRO A 650 -12.07 -10.17 -14.29
C PRO A 650 -12.90 -8.91 -14.02
N VAL A 651 -13.59 -8.82 -12.87
CA VAL A 651 -14.34 -7.61 -12.50
C VAL A 651 -13.39 -6.43 -12.28
N TYR A 652 -12.26 -6.62 -11.59
CA TYR A 652 -11.23 -5.60 -11.46
C TYR A 652 -10.59 -5.21 -12.80
N LEU A 653 -10.23 -6.19 -13.64
CA LEU A 653 -9.63 -5.93 -14.96
C LEU A 653 -10.61 -5.30 -15.96
N SER A 654 -11.92 -5.42 -15.73
CA SER A 654 -12.95 -4.84 -16.58
C SER A 654 -13.31 -3.39 -16.25
N ASP A 655 -12.75 -2.79 -15.19
CA ASP A 655 -13.09 -1.43 -14.77
C ASP A 655 -12.67 -0.37 -15.81
N THR A 656 -13.62 0.49 -16.17
CA THR A 656 -13.45 1.59 -17.13
C THR A 656 -13.95 2.93 -16.59
N VAL A 657 -14.02 3.08 -15.26
CA VAL A 657 -14.56 4.27 -14.58
C VAL A 657 -13.56 4.82 -13.58
N ARG A 658 -12.98 3.93 -12.76
CA ARG A 658 -12.04 4.23 -11.68
C ARG A 658 -10.63 3.68 -11.93
N SER A 659 -10.47 2.80 -12.93
CA SER A 659 -9.17 2.30 -13.38
C SER A 659 -8.34 3.38 -14.08
N ARG A 660 -7.07 3.49 -13.68
CA ARG A 660 -6.03 4.30 -14.32
C ARG A 660 -4.89 3.39 -14.76
N ARG A 661 -4.41 3.52 -15.99
CA ARG A 661 -3.23 2.85 -16.54
C ARG A 661 -1.98 3.69 -16.26
N LEU A 662 -0.92 3.07 -15.74
CA LEU A 662 0.40 3.71 -15.61
C LEU A 662 1.06 3.78 -16.98
N LEU A 663 1.59 4.95 -17.34
CA LEU A 663 2.31 5.17 -18.59
C LEU A 663 3.84 5.07 -18.37
N SER A 664 4.58 4.96 -19.48
CA SER A 664 6.04 4.83 -19.48
C SER A 664 6.79 6.04 -18.92
N ASP A 665 6.16 7.22 -18.81
CA ASP A 665 6.75 8.41 -18.18
C ASP A 665 6.59 8.41 -16.65
N GLY A 666 5.63 7.65 -16.12
CA GLY A 666 5.27 7.58 -14.69
C GLY A 666 3.93 8.24 -14.35
N THR A 667 3.26 8.86 -15.32
CA THR A 667 1.92 9.44 -15.16
C THR A 667 0.83 8.37 -15.27
N TYR A 668 -0.41 8.74 -14.93
CA TYR A 668 -1.57 7.86 -14.96
C TYR A 668 -2.65 8.38 -15.90
N GLU A 669 -3.16 7.52 -16.77
CA GLU A 669 -4.25 7.82 -17.70
C GLU A 669 -5.52 7.05 -17.29
N ARG A 670 -6.67 7.74 -17.13
CA ARG A 670 -7.94 7.07 -16.83
C ARG A 670 -8.38 6.18 -18.00
N VAL A 671 -8.62 4.90 -17.72
CA VAL A 671 -9.16 3.93 -18.69
C VAL A 671 -10.58 4.34 -19.05
N ARG A 672 -10.87 4.41 -20.36
CA ARG A 672 -12.20 4.78 -20.88
C ARG A 672 -12.89 3.58 -21.52
N PRO A 673 -14.23 3.47 -21.44
CA PRO A 673 -14.96 2.42 -22.12
C PRO A 673 -14.80 2.56 -23.65
N ILE A 674 -14.74 1.42 -24.34
CA ILE A 674 -14.79 1.40 -25.81
C ILE A 674 -16.11 2.01 -26.26
N ARG A 675 -16.10 2.82 -27.33
CA ARG A 675 -17.29 3.53 -27.82
C ARG A 675 -18.48 2.57 -28.03
N GLY A 676 -19.55 2.78 -27.27
CA GLY A 676 -20.77 1.95 -27.29
C GLY A 676 -20.81 0.80 -26.27
N ALA A 677 -19.75 0.58 -25.50
CA ALA A 677 -19.75 -0.34 -24.37
C ALA A 677 -20.29 0.34 -23.10
N THR A 678 -21.02 -0.43 -22.28
CA THR A 678 -21.46 0.02 -20.94
C THR A 678 -20.25 0.25 -20.03
N PRO A 679 -20.15 1.38 -19.31
CA PRO A 679 -19.09 1.59 -18.33
C PRO A 679 -19.19 0.58 -17.18
N VAL A 680 -18.04 0.11 -16.68
CA VAL A 680 -17.96 -0.81 -15.54
C VAL A 680 -17.17 -0.16 -14.41
N ARG A 681 -17.74 -0.15 -13.19
CA ARG A 681 -17.08 0.26 -11.94
C ARG A 681 -17.02 -0.95 -11.01
N CYS A 682 -15.83 -1.48 -10.75
CA CYS A 682 -15.65 -2.80 -10.14
C CYS A 682 -16.28 -2.90 -8.74
N GLN A 683 -16.13 -1.87 -7.90
CA GLN A 683 -16.68 -1.88 -6.54
C GLN A 683 -18.21 -1.83 -6.53
N VAL A 684 -18.85 -1.14 -7.47
CA VAL A 684 -20.31 -1.14 -7.63
C VAL A 684 -20.81 -2.50 -8.08
N GLN A 685 -20.10 -3.16 -9.02
CA GLN A 685 -20.43 -4.52 -9.42
C GLN A 685 -20.24 -5.54 -8.28
N LEU A 686 -19.19 -5.38 -7.46
CA LEU A 686 -18.95 -6.24 -6.29
C LEU A 686 -19.96 -6.05 -5.15
N LEU A 687 -20.58 -4.86 -5.05
CA LEU A 687 -21.68 -4.56 -4.12
C LEU A 687 -23.03 -5.15 -4.59
N ALA A 688 -23.26 -5.27 -5.90
CA ALA A 688 -24.50 -5.84 -6.43
C ALA A 688 -24.64 -7.32 -6.04
N GLN A 689 -25.71 -7.65 -5.32
CA GLN A 689 -25.91 -8.99 -4.75
C GLN A 689 -26.11 -10.08 -5.82
N ASP A 690 -26.69 -9.70 -6.97
CA ASP A 690 -26.95 -10.53 -8.15
C ASP A 690 -26.17 -10.02 -9.39
N ALA A 691 -24.92 -9.58 -9.20
CA ALA A 691 -24.09 -9.10 -10.31
C ALA A 691 -24.00 -10.17 -11.42
N PRO A 692 -24.43 -9.88 -12.67
CA PRO A 692 -24.35 -10.85 -13.75
C PRO A 692 -22.88 -11.22 -13.98
N THR A 693 -22.61 -12.52 -14.06
CA THR A 693 -21.29 -13.02 -14.46
C THR A 693 -20.93 -12.39 -15.80
N LEU A 694 -19.74 -11.77 -15.90
CA LEU A 694 -19.27 -11.18 -17.15
C LEU A 694 -19.40 -12.22 -18.27
N SER A 695 -20.02 -11.83 -19.39
CA SER A 695 -20.19 -12.75 -20.52
C SER A 695 -18.83 -13.25 -21.02
N PRO A 696 -18.76 -14.43 -21.68
CA PRO A 696 -17.50 -14.94 -22.23
C PRO A 696 -16.77 -13.95 -23.15
N THR A 697 -17.51 -13.05 -23.80
CA THR A 697 -16.96 -11.95 -24.61
C THR A 697 -16.37 -10.83 -23.75
N GLN A 698 -17.04 -10.42 -22.67
CA GLN A 698 -16.51 -9.44 -21.70
C GLN A 698 -15.29 -9.99 -20.95
N LEU A 699 -15.31 -11.27 -20.55
CA LEU A 699 -14.15 -11.98 -19.99
C LEU A 699 -12.95 -11.93 -20.95
N LYS A 700 -13.13 -12.29 -22.23
CA LYS A 700 -12.06 -12.20 -23.23
C LYS A 700 -11.57 -10.78 -23.49
N SER A 701 -12.45 -9.78 -23.34
CA SER A 701 -12.08 -8.36 -23.47
C SER A 701 -11.27 -7.86 -22.27
N ALA A 702 -11.74 -8.12 -21.04
CA ALA A 702 -11.11 -7.71 -19.79
C ALA A 702 -9.77 -8.43 -19.54
N LEU A 703 -9.65 -9.68 -20.00
CA LEU A 703 -8.39 -10.42 -19.96
C LEU A 703 -7.39 -9.97 -21.04
N GLY A 704 -7.81 -9.13 -22.00
CA GLY A 704 -6.98 -8.57 -23.07
C GLY A 704 -6.80 -9.50 -24.28
N GLY A 705 -7.11 -8.99 -25.47
CA GLY A 705 -7.00 -9.75 -26.73
C GLY A 705 -5.58 -10.19 -27.14
N ARG A 706 -4.52 -9.66 -26.49
CA ARG A 706 -3.14 -10.15 -26.62
C ARG A 706 -2.81 -11.35 -25.72
N PHE A 707 -3.67 -11.64 -24.74
CA PHE A 707 -3.39 -12.56 -23.63
C PHE A 707 -4.24 -13.85 -23.70
N VAL A 708 -5.33 -13.85 -24.48
CA VAL A 708 -6.15 -15.06 -24.74
C VAL A 708 -5.62 -15.82 -25.96
N GLY A 709 -4.40 -16.36 -25.87
CA GLY A 709 -3.89 -17.42 -26.76
C GLY A 709 -3.81 -17.14 -28.27
N GLU A 710 -4.11 -15.92 -28.74
CA GLU A 710 -3.99 -15.57 -30.16
C GLU A 710 -2.57 -15.11 -30.51
N SER A 711 -1.98 -15.86 -31.42
CA SER A 711 -0.70 -15.66 -32.10
C SER A 711 -0.26 -14.18 -32.26
N SER A 712 1.00 -13.92 -31.95
CA SER A 712 1.68 -12.60 -31.87
C SER A 712 1.35 -11.66 -33.05
N PRO A 713 1.48 -10.32 -32.92
CA PRO A 713 1.52 -9.42 -34.07
C PRO A 713 2.54 -9.86 -35.15
N ASN A 714 3.61 -10.53 -34.74
CA ASN A 714 4.59 -11.11 -35.65
C ASN A 714 4.05 -12.36 -36.38
N ASP A 715 3.24 -13.19 -35.72
CA ASP A 715 2.50 -14.28 -36.37
C ASP A 715 1.38 -13.76 -37.27
N ARG A 716 0.67 -12.68 -36.91
CA ARG A 716 -0.30 -12.04 -37.81
C ARG A 716 0.41 -11.48 -39.05
N ARG A 717 1.62 -10.90 -38.91
CA ARG A 717 2.48 -10.51 -40.05
C ARG A 717 3.02 -11.71 -40.84
N GLN A 718 3.41 -12.81 -40.19
CA GLN A 718 3.84 -14.03 -40.88
C GLN A 718 2.68 -14.72 -41.60
N LYS A 719 1.50 -14.81 -40.99
CA LYS A 719 0.26 -15.33 -41.58
C LYS A 719 -0.18 -14.46 -42.76
N GLN A 720 -0.20 -13.13 -42.62
CA GLN A 720 -0.40 -12.23 -43.76
C GLN A 720 0.68 -12.36 -44.85
N LYS A 721 1.95 -12.63 -44.51
CA LYS A 721 3.00 -12.98 -45.50
C LYS A 721 2.73 -14.35 -46.15
N LYS A 722 2.28 -15.37 -45.40
CA LYS A 722 1.95 -16.72 -45.89
C LYS A 722 0.71 -16.69 -46.78
N ASP A 723 -0.28 -15.88 -46.43
CA ASP A 723 -1.51 -15.67 -47.18
C ASP A 723 -1.25 -14.79 -48.42
N ARG A 724 -0.40 -13.76 -48.34
CA ARG A 724 0.12 -13.06 -49.53
C ARG A 724 0.98 -13.96 -50.42
N ALA A 725 1.76 -14.88 -49.85
CA ALA A 725 2.55 -15.85 -50.61
C ALA A 725 1.68 -16.92 -51.27
N ASN A 726 0.62 -17.39 -50.61
CA ASN A 726 -0.37 -18.30 -51.17
C ASN A 726 -1.29 -17.60 -52.17
N ALA A 727 -1.63 -16.32 -51.97
CA ALA A 727 -2.33 -15.51 -52.96
C ALA A 727 -1.45 -15.24 -54.18
N LYS A 728 -0.15 -14.95 -54.00
CA LYS A 728 0.82 -14.89 -55.11
C LYS A 728 0.92 -16.25 -55.81
N LYS A 729 1.10 -17.38 -55.10
CA LYS A 729 1.11 -18.72 -55.72
C LYS A 729 -0.18 -19.02 -56.48
N LYS A 730 -1.37 -18.70 -55.94
CA LYS A 730 -2.65 -18.85 -56.65
C LYS A 730 -2.76 -17.90 -57.86
N ALA A 731 -2.20 -16.70 -57.79
CA ALA A 731 -2.14 -15.77 -58.93
C ALA A 731 -1.19 -16.29 -60.00
N THR A 732 0.02 -16.76 -59.65
CA THR A 732 0.97 -17.37 -60.59
C THR A 732 0.43 -18.67 -61.17
N SER A 733 -0.26 -19.52 -60.40
CA SER A 733 -0.95 -20.70 -60.95
C SER A 733 -2.11 -20.31 -61.88
N LYS A 734 -2.90 -19.27 -61.55
CA LYS A 734 -3.92 -18.74 -62.49
C LYS A 734 -3.28 -18.15 -63.75
N GLU A 735 -2.12 -17.51 -63.64
CA GLU A 735 -1.40 -16.93 -64.78
C GLU A 735 -0.74 -18.01 -65.65
N ILE A 736 -0.22 -19.09 -65.05
CA ILE A 736 0.27 -20.29 -65.75
C ILE A 736 -0.88 -21.00 -66.47
N VAL A 737 -2.04 -21.18 -65.82
CA VAL A 737 -3.25 -21.73 -66.47
C VAL A 737 -3.75 -20.82 -67.60
N ARG A 738 -3.67 -19.48 -67.43
CA ARG A 738 -4.07 -18.50 -68.47
C ARG A 738 -3.06 -18.38 -69.63
N LYS A 739 -1.78 -18.71 -69.39
CA LYS A 739 -0.75 -18.86 -70.43
C LYS A 739 -0.80 -20.22 -71.12
N ALA A 740 -1.31 -21.26 -70.44
CA ALA A 740 -1.58 -22.58 -71.03
C ALA A 740 -2.82 -22.60 -71.93
N THR A 741 -3.84 -21.76 -71.68
CA THR A 741 -5.03 -21.64 -72.54
C THR A 741 -4.87 -20.70 -73.75
N HIS A 742 -3.67 -20.16 -73.98
CA HIS A 742 -3.37 -19.31 -75.16
C HIS A 742 -2.35 -19.94 -76.13
N ARG A 743 -2.14 -21.26 -76.05
CA ARG A 743 -1.28 -22.04 -76.96
C ARG A 743 -1.97 -23.30 -77.51
N VAL A 744 -3.16 -23.11 -78.08
CA VAL A 744 -3.75 -24.05 -79.05
C VAL A 744 -4.46 -23.26 -80.14
N THR A 745 -3.80 -23.08 -81.28
CA THR A 745 -4.39 -22.72 -82.58
C THR A 745 -3.31 -22.95 -83.63
N GLU A 746 -3.56 -23.86 -84.58
CA GLU A 746 -2.75 -24.11 -85.81
C GLU A 746 -1.33 -24.66 -85.53
N VAL A 747 -0.74 -25.68 -86.18
CA VAL A 747 -1.02 -26.59 -87.32
C VAL A 747 -0.51 -28.00 -86.87
N ASP A 748 -0.72 -29.19 -87.45
CA ASP A 748 -1.27 -29.62 -88.76
C ASP A 748 -1.80 -31.10 -88.75
N THR A 749 -2.10 -31.63 -89.94
CA THR A 749 -2.56 -32.96 -90.41
C THR A 749 -2.05 -34.29 -89.82
N ASN A 750 -2.96 -35.28 -89.87
CA ASN A 750 -2.81 -36.71 -90.24
C ASN A 750 -1.92 -37.69 -89.44
N GLY A 751 -2.45 -38.90 -89.16
CA GLY A 751 -1.60 -40.09 -88.96
C GLY A 751 -2.04 -41.21 -87.99
N GLN A 752 -3.22 -41.79 -88.18
CA GLN A 752 -3.54 -43.23 -88.03
C GLN A 752 -3.04 -44.14 -86.85
N HIS A 753 -4.00 -44.95 -86.37
CA HIS A 753 -3.90 -46.32 -85.82
C HIS A 753 -3.46 -46.61 -84.35
N ASP A 754 -4.47 -47.04 -83.58
CA ASP A 754 -4.56 -48.30 -82.81
C ASP A 754 -3.80 -48.57 -81.49
N ALA A 755 -4.57 -48.42 -80.40
CA ALA A 755 -5.08 -49.52 -79.56
C ALA A 755 -4.21 -50.24 -78.49
N LYS A 756 -4.79 -50.29 -77.27
CA LYS A 756 -4.62 -51.31 -76.19
C LYS A 756 -3.23 -51.37 -75.50
N SER A 757 -3.06 -51.82 -74.25
CA SER A 757 -3.98 -52.03 -73.11
C SER A 757 -3.16 -52.36 -71.83
N ALA A 758 -3.80 -52.27 -70.66
CA ALA A 758 -3.53 -53.09 -69.46
C ALA A 758 -2.24 -52.87 -68.60
N ALA A 759 -2.50 -52.35 -67.39
CA ALA A 759 -2.22 -52.97 -66.08
C ALA A 759 -0.77 -53.07 -65.48
N PRO A 760 -0.64 -53.06 -64.13
CA PRO A 760 0.63 -53.08 -63.34
C PRO A 760 0.95 -54.53 -62.85
N PRO A 761 1.78 -54.87 -61.81
CA PRO A 761 2.42 -54.06 -60.74
C PRO A 761 3.84 -54.52 -60.24
N SER A 762 4.22 -54.05 -59.03
CA SER A 762 4.81 -54.80 -57.88
C SER A 762 6.31 -54.67 -57.48
N THR A 763 6.53 -54.57 -56.14
CA THR A 763 7.67 -55.10 -55.32
C THR A 763 9.12 -54.60 -55.56
N SER A 764 10.11 -54.67 -54.64
CA SER A 764 10.19 -54.85 -53.17
C SER A 764 11.63 -54.63 -52.63
N LEU A 765 11.78 -54.43 -51.30
CA LEU A 765 12.85 -54.91 -50.39
C LEU A 765 14.38 -54.66 -50.59
N SER A 766 15.02 -54.21 -49.47
CA SER A 766 16.31 -54.71 -48.90
C SER A 766 17.65 -54.28 -49.58
N THR A 767 18.87 -54.30 -48.97
CA THR A 767 19.40 -54.50 -47.59
C THR A 767 20.88 -54.04 -47.47
N GLY A 768 21.39 -53.84 -46.24
CA GLY A 768 22.84 -53.87 -45.90
C GLY A 768 23.62 -52.54 -45.99
N GLY A 769 24.72 -52.30 -45.26
CA GLY A 769 25.42 -53.07 -44.21
C GLY A 769 26.94 -52.82 -44.22
N GLY A 770 27.61 -52.73 -43.05
CA GLY A 770 29.10 -52.66 -42.97
C GLY A 770 29.66 -51.76 -41.85
N ALA A 771 30.77 -52.16 -41.21
CA ALA A 771 31.34 -51.52 -40.01
C ALA A 771 32.88 -51.66 -39.92
N LYS A 772 33.48 -51.24 -38.78
CA LYS A 772 34.89 -51.41 -38.30
C LYS A 772 35.92 -50.37 -38.80
N GLU A 773 37.03 -50.02 -38.11
CA GLU A 773 37.48 -50.18 -36.70
C GLU A 773 38.61 -49.16 -36.32
N LYS A 774 38.97 -49.11 -35.03
CA LYS A 774 40.13 -48.40 -34.39
C LYS A 774 41.49 -49.16 -34.67
N PRO A 775 42.74 -48.86 -34.14
CA PRO A 775 43.04 -48.23 -32.82
C PRO A 775 44.46 -47.61 -32.47
N ARG A 776 44.59 -47.15 -31.18
CA ARG A 776 45.80 -47.13 -30.27
C ARG A 776 47.00 -46.17 -30.57
N ALA A 777 47.85 -45.72 -29.62
CA ALA A 777 47.84 -45.66 -28.12
C ALA A 777 49.05 -44.87 -27.50
N LYS A 778 49.10 -44.80 -26.14
CA LYS A 778 50.27 -44.79 -25.19
C LYS A 778 50.85 -43.41 -24.73
N ASP A 779 51.38 -43.21 -23.50
CA ASP A 779 51.48 -44.04 -22.26
C ASP A 779 51.87 -43.20 -20.98
N LYS A 780 51.83 -43.83 -19.77
CA LYS A 780 52.51 -43.50 -18.47
C LYS A 780 52.05 -42.29 -17.58
N LYS A 781 52.27 -42.24 -16.24
CA LYS A 781 52.39 -43.22 -15.09
C LYS A 781 52.63 -42.47 -13.74
N VAL A 782 52.32 -43.10 -12.57
CA VAL A 782 52.81 -42.77 -11.17
C VAL A 782 52.18 -41.53 -10.47
N SER A 783 52.13 -41.35 -9.12
CA SER A 783 51.62 -42.13 -7.95
C SER A 783 51.73 -41.25 -6.66
N ARG A 784 51.12 -41.67 -5.50
CA ARG A 784 51.42 -41.22 -4.10
C ARG A 784 51.15 -39.75 -3.70
N GLU A 785 51.04 -39.33 -2.42
CA GLU A 785 50.60 -39.96 -1.15
C GLU A 785 50.10 -38.86 -0.15
N LYS A 786 49.78 -39.23 1.11
CA LYS A 786 49.14 -38.39 2.15
C LYS A 786 50.10 -37.46 2.94
N LYS A 787 49.49 -36.64 3.83
CA LYS A 787 50.02 -36.01 5.09
C LYS A 787 50.79 -34.69 4.95
N ASN A 788 50.94 -33.86 5.99
CA ASN A 788 50.13 -33.49 7.18
C ASN A 788 50.89 -32.38 7.97
N THR A 789 50.20 -31.49 8.70
CA THR A 789 50.65 -30.76 9.93
C THR A 789 51.93 -29.90 9.97
N GLU A 790 51.84 -28.79 10.74
CA GLU A 790 52.84 -28.07 11.59
C GLU A 790 52.73 -26.53 11.40
N LYS A 791 52.95 -25.63 12.38
CA LYS A 791 53.01 -25.65 13.86
C LYS A 791 52.86 -24.20 14.39
N LEU A 792 52.35 -24.04 15.63
CA LEU A 792 52.45 -22.84 16.50
C LEU A 792 53.88 -22.75 17.15
N PRO A 793 54.26 -21.77 18.04
CA PRO A 793 53.75 -20.41 18.36
C PRO A 793 54.88 -19.32 18.59
N LYS A 794 54.49 -18.14 19.15
CA LYS A 794 55.20 -17.25 20.14
C LYS A 794 55.76 -15.85 19.74
N GLU A 795 55.03 -14.82 20.17
CA GLU A 795 55.39 -13.88 21.28
C GLU A 795 56.70 -13.05 21.26
N LYS A 796 56.61 -11.68 21.27
CA LYS A 796 57.06 -10.75 22.36
C LYS A 796 57.32 -9.26 21.97
N LYS A 797 57.01 -8.38 22.96
CA LYS A 797 57.51 -7.01 23.32
C LYS A 797 56.40 -5.94 23.24
N ARG A 798 55.80 -5.41 24.33
CA ARG A 798 56.23 -4.74 25.59
C ARG A 798 56.80 -3.32 25.45
N LYS A 799 56.07 -2.34 26.03
CA LYS A 799 56.46 -1.18 26.90
C LYS A 799 55.46 -0.02 26.71
N ASP A 800 55.10 0.83 27.68
CA ASP A 800 55.48 0.96 29.10
C ASP A 800 54.29 1.46 29.99
N LYS A 801 54.49 1.50 31.31
CA LYS A 801 53.57 1.94 32.40
C LYS A 801 53.93 3.39 32.87
N PRO A 802 53.29 4.08 33.87
CA PRO A 802 52.62 3.57 35.07
C PRO A 802 51.32 4.31 35.53
N ALA A 803 50.86 4.00 36.75
CA ALA A 803 49.54 4.35 37.31
C ALA A 803 49.60 5.24 38.58
N LYS A 804 48.44 5.81 38.94
CA LYS A 804 48.02 6.33 40.26
C LYS A 804 46.49 6.24 40.33
N SER A 805 45.75 6.08 41.43
CA SER A 805 45.92 5.48 42.76
C SER A 805 44.66 5.87 43.58
N GLN A 806 43.79 4.89 43.85
CA GLN A 806 42.81 4.76 44.95
C GLN A 806 42.21 5.97 45.73
N ARG A 807 40.87 5.87 45.93
CA ARG A 807 40.06 6.11 47.16
C ARG A 807 40.15 7.45 47.92
N LYS A 808 38.98 8.12 47.99
CA LYS A 808 38.29 8.66 49.19
C LYS A 808 36.87 9.09 48.77
N GLN A 809 35.83 9.29 49.60
CA GLN A 809 35.30 8.71 50.83
C GLN A 809 34.13 9.63 51.25
N LYS A 810 32.94 9.08 51.55
CA LYS A 810 31.86 9.64 52.41
C LYS A 810 31.18 11.01 52.11
N GLN A 811 29.87 10.89 51.85
CA GLN A 811 28.75 11.44 52.65
C GLN A 811 28.46 12.97 52.76
N ARG A 812 27.17 13.24 52.49
CA ARG A 812 26.18 14.03 53.29
C ARG A 812 25.95 15.53 52.99
N LYS A 813 24.68 15.75 52.59
CA LYS A 813 23.67 16.67 53.15
C LYS A 813 23.59 18.12 52.65
N ARG A 814 22.34 18.46 52.28
CA ARG A 814 21.66 19.78 52.28
C ARG A 814 22.18 20.79 51.23
N GLY A 815 21.34 21.50 50.49
CA GLY A 815 19.88 21.39 50.32
C GLY A 815 19.18 22.75 50.20
N LYS A 816 18.39 22.90 49.14
CA LYS A 816 17.14 23.66 49.05
C LYS A 816 16.41 23.22 47.79
#